data_AF-A0A8C0Q070-F1
#
_entry.id   AF-A0A8C0Q070-F1
#
_cell.length_a   1.000
_cell.length_b   1.000
_cell.length_c   1.000
_cell.angle_alpha   90.00
_cell.angle_beta   90.00
_cell.angle_gamma   90.00
#
_symmetry.space_group_name_H-M   'P 1'
#
loop_
_entity.id
_entity.type
_entity.pdbx_description
1 polymer ?
#
loop_
_entity_poly.entity_id
_entity_poly.type
_entity_poly.pdbx_seq_one_letter_code
_entity_poly.pdbx_strand_id
1 'polypeptide(L)'
;MPAQPSNHLEWNEPMHSLRISVGGLPVLASMTKAADPRFRPRWKVILPSFVGAAVLWLLYSHRPPPGRPPAPNAHNWRLSQTPADRYNDTYPLSAPQRTPGGTRYRIAVIADLDTESRAQEENTWFSYLKKGYLTLSDSGDKVAVEWDKGHGVLESHLAEKGRGMELSELIVFNGRLYSVDDRTGVIYQIEGTKAVPWVILSDGDGTVGKGFKAEWLAVKDEHLYVGGLGKEWTTSTGEVMNENPEWVKVVGCRGSVDHENWVSSYNALRAAAGIQPPGRRLPPLPPPGKAMALPLVLWMCLLVAGTQGVKDGDMRLANGDTANEGRVEIFYSGRWGTVCDNLWDLMDASVVCRALGFENATEALGGAAFGPGKGPIMLDEVECTGTEPSLANCTSLGWMKSNCRHNQDAGVVCSNETRGAHTLDLSGELPAALEQIFDSQRGCDLSIRVKVKDQEEEGPHFCAHRLILAANPEAQALCKAPGSTVTMEVDAECLPVVRDFIRYLYSRRLDISLTSVKCFHKLASAYEAQQLQSFCASLFAILLPEDPSFQAPLDLYAYALATQDPVLEELCVQFLAWNFEGLTQATAWPRVPTALLQLLLSRSELAVPSELALLTALDVWSQERRPSHGEVARLVDKVRFPMMLPEHLFELQFNLSLYWSHEALFQKKILQALEFHTVPFRLLAQHRGLNLTEDAYQPRLYTSPTWSASVSRSSSSCWNYGFSCSSDEVPLLGLSKSDYSDPTIGYENKALMRCGGRFVADVTDFEGQKALIPSALGTNSSRRPSLFPCLGGSFSSFQVVIRPFYLTNSSDVD
;
A
#
# COMPACT_ATOMS: atom_id res chain seq x y z
N MET A 1 -3.66 -14.75 -73.64
CA MET A 1 -2.93 -14.16 -74.80
C MET A 1 -3.41 -12.73 -74.98
N PRO A 2 -2.56 -11.84 -75.53
CA PRO A 2 -2.12 -10.53 -74.99
C PRO A 2 -3.12 -9.38 -75.33
N ALA A 3 -2.97 -8.12 -74.94
CA ALA A 3 -1.76 -7.29 -75.07
C ALA A 3 -1.83 -5.94 -74.31
N GLN A 4 -0.64 -5.48 -73.89
CA GLN A 4 -0.19 -4.07 -73.77
C GLN A 4 -0.03 -3.43 -75.20
N PRO A 5 0.39 -2.16 -75.44
CA PRO A 5 1.13 -1.21 -74.56
C PRO A 5 0.89 0.33 -74.71
N SER A 6 1.58 1.09 -73.83
CA SER A 6 2.20 2.44 -74.03
C SER A 6 1.28 3.69 -74.16
N ASN A 7 1.63 4.91 -73.73
CA ASN A 7 2.80 5.50 -73.05
C ASN A 7 2.46 6.96 -72.59
N HIS A 8 3.25 7.46 -71.62
CA HIS A 8 3.61 8.88 -71.32
C HIS A 8 2.76 9.82 -70.41
N LEU A 9 3.37 10.07 -69.24
CA LEU A 9 3.80 11.35 -68.61
C LEU A 9 2.83 12.34 -67.93
N GLU A 10 3.20 12.59 -66.67
CA GLU A 10 3.11 13.80 -65.83
C GLU A 10 1.77 14.27 -65.24
N TRP A 11 1.63 14.04 -63.93
CA TRP A 11 1.07 15.00 -62.96
C TRP A 11 1.89 14.95 -61.66
N ASN A 12 2.20 16.13 -61.12
CA ASN A 12 2.96 16.40 -59.90
C ASN A 12 2.20 16.00 -58.61
N GLU A 13 2.99 15.47 -57.65
CA GLU A 13 2.77 15.21 -56.20
C GLU A 13 1.55 14.36 -55.74
N PRO A 14 1.78 13.43 -54.78
CA PRO A 14 1.05 13.55 -53.51
C PRO A 14 1.78 13.09 -52.22
N MET A 15 1.61 13.92 -51.17
CA MET A 15 1.47 13.64 -49.74
C MET A 15 2.47 12.72 -49.00
N HIS A 16 3.46 13.36 -48.35
CA HIS A 16 4.20 12.81 -47.21
C HIS A 16 3.58 13.27 -45.87
N SER A 17 2.49 12.65 -45.43
CA SER A 17 2.04 12.79 -44.03
C SER A 17 1.11 11.64 -43.65
N LEU A 18 1.44 10.89 -42.60
CA LEU A 18 0.51 9.94 -41.98
C LEU A 18 -0.20 10.66 -40.83
N ARG A 19 -1.49 10.99 -40.99
CA ARG A 19 -2.35 11.48 -39.89
C ARG A 19 -3.05 10.29 -39.26
N ILE A 20 -2.82 10.07 -37.97
CA ILE A 20 -3.58 9.14 -37.15
C ILE A 20 -4.42 9.98 -36.18
N SER A 21 -5.73 9.77 -36.17
CA SER A 21 -6.67 10.29 -35.18
C SER A 21 -7.18 9.09 -34.38
N VAL A 22 -6.89 9.04 -33.09
CA VAL A 22 -7.42 8.01 -32.18
C VAL A 22 -7.91 8.71 -30.93
N GLY A 23 -9.20 8.51 -30.62
CA GLY A 23 -9.80 8.95 -29.37
C GLY A 23 -9.46 7.99 -28.24
N GLY A 24 -9.11 8.56 -27.09
CA GLY A 24 -9.21 7.92 -25.78
C GLY A 24 -8.30 6.72 -25.53
N LEU A 25 -7.02 6.98 -25.23
CA LEU A 25 -6.05 6.24 -24.38
C LEU A 25 -4.64 6.80 -24.71
N PRO A 26 -3.70 6.90 -23.75
CA PRO A 26 -2.32 7.25 -24.07
C PRO A 26 -1.66 6.05 -24.76
N VAL A 27 -1.73 6.03 -26.08
CA VAL A 27 -0.99 5.07 -26.90
C VAL A 27 0.42 5.62 -27.09
N LEU A 28 1.39 5.02 -26.40
CA LEU A 28 2.75 4.90 -26.90
C LEU A 28 2.66 4.20 -28.27
N ALA A 29 2.70 4.98 -29.34
CA ALA A 29 2.60 4.44 -30.69
C ALA A 29 3.91 3.74 -31.08
N SER A 30 3.98 2.45 -30.78
CA SER A 30 4.71 1.48 -31.61
C SER A 30 3.81 1.14 -32.80
N MET A 31 4.19 1.58 -34.00
CA MET A 31 3.46 1.26 -35.22
C MET A 31 3.71 -0.18 -35.64
N THR A 32 2.68 -1.02 -35.65
CA THR A 32 2.67 -2.32 -36.33
C THR A 32 1.77 -2.29 -37.57
N LYS A 33 2.44 -2.32 -38.73
CA LYS A 33 2.14 -2.97 -40.02
C LYS A 33 0.81 -2.72 -40.76
N ALA A 34 0.94 -2.13 -41.95
CA ALA A 34 0.09 -2.41 -43.13
C ALA A 34 1.02 -2.67 -44.35
N ALA A 35 0.56 -3.50 -45.29
CA ALA A 35 1.35 -4.40 -46.12
C ALA A 35 2.00 -3.82 -47.40
N ASP A 36 3.21 -4.30 -47.74
CA ASP A 36 3.75 -4.43 -49.11
C ASP A 36 4.66 -5.69 -49.18
N PRO A 37 4.54 -6.61 -50.18
CA PRO A 37 5.23 -7.91 -50.17
C PRO A 37 6.64 -7.98 -50.78
N ARG A 38 7.43 -6.90 -50.95
CA ARG A 38 8.66 -6.98 -51.78
C ARG A 38 10.05 -6.61 -51.21
N PHE A 39 10.26 -6.38 -49.92
CA PHE A 39 11.63 -6.27 -49.37
C PHE A 39 11.79 -6.88 -47.97
N ARG A 40 12.89 -7.64 -47.74
CA ARG A 40 13.27 -8.22 -46.44
C ARG A 40 14.65 -7.70 -46.00
N PRO A 41 14.73 -7.06 -44.83
CA PRO A 41 15.69 -7.42 -43.78
C PRO A 41 14.93 -7.88 -42.53
N ARG A 42 15.54 -8.78 -41.75
CA ARG A 42 14.96 -9.35 -40.53
C ARG A 42 15.17 -8.39 -39.38
N TRP A 43 14.08 -7.85 -38.84
CA TRP A 43 14.07 -7.14 -37.56
C TRP A 43 13.62 -8.13 -36.48
N LYS A 44 14.46 -8.40 -35.47
CA LYS A 44 13.99 -9.09 -34.27
C LYS A 44 13.18 -8.12 -33.43
N VAL A 45 11.90 -8.45 -33.25
CA VAL A 45 11.07 -7.89 -32.19
C VAL A 45 11.27 -8.81 -30.99
N ILE A 46 12.09 -8.38 -30.03
CA ILE A 46 12.06 -8.93 -28.68
C ILE A 46 10.95 -8.16 -27.96
N LEU A 47 9.89 -8.86 -27.56
CA LEU A 47 8.86 -8.36 -26.65
C LEU A 47 9.51 -8.11 -25.29
N PRO A 48 9.66 -6.86 -24.80
CA PRO A 48 9.97 -6.64 -23.41
C PRO A 48 8.67 -6.90 -22.64
N SER A 49 8.65 -8.01 -21.92
CA SER A 49 7.62 -8.29 -20.94
C SER A 49 7.81 -7.31 -19.77
N PHE A 50 6.81 -6.46 -19.51
CA PHE A 50 6.34 -5.88 -18.23
C PHE A 50 7.25 -5.64 -17.00
N VAL A 51 8.57 -5.70 -17.11
CA VAL A 51 9.48 -5.76 -15.95
C VAL A 51 10.26 -4.45 -15.73
N GLY A 52 10.38 -3.57 -16.74
CA GLY A 52 11.12 -2.31 -16.60
C GLY A 52 10.45 -1.24 -15.70
N ALA A 53 9.13 -1.30 -15.50
CA ALA A 53 8.40 -0.22 -14.82
C ALA A 53 8.47 -0.29 -13.27
N ALA A 54 8.65 -1.47 -12.67
CA ALA A 54 8.64 -1.59 -11.21
C ALA A 54 10.04 -1.77 -10.57
N VAL A 55 11.08 -1.92 -11.40
CA VAL A 55 12.49 -1.71 -10.99
C VAL A 55 12.74 -0.28 -10.51
N LEU A 56 12.18 0.71 -11.23
CA LEU A 56 12.34 2.14 -10.92
C LEU A 56 11.67 2.55 -9.60
N TRP A 57 10.75 1.72 -9.10
CA TRP A 57 10.06 1.95 -7.82
C TRP A 57 10.81 1.31 -6.63
N LEU A 58 11.51 0.19 -6.83
CA LEU A 58 12.21 -0.54 -5.76
C LEU A 58 13.55 0.08 -5.34
N LEU A 59 14.24 0.82 -6.21
CA LEU A 59 15.54 1.41 -5.87
C LEU A 59 15.45 2.74 -5.10
N TYR A 60 14.27 3.34 -4.91
CA TYR A 60 14.14 4.65 -4.25
C TYR A 60 14.13 4.59 -2.70
N SER A 61 14.35 3.41 -2.12
CA SER A 61 14.01 3.14 -0.72
C SER A 61 15.17 2.60 0.12
N HIS A 62 16.38 3.17 0.07
CA HIS A 62 17.36 3.06 1.17
C HIS A 62 18.39 4.20 1.15
N ARG A 63 18.29 5.14 2.13
CA ARG A 63 19.39 6.03 2.56
C ARG A 63 19.67 5.78 4.05
N PRO A 64 20.93 5.65 4.50
CA PRO A 64 21.28 5.77 5.91
C PRO A 64 21.56 7.25 6.33
N PRO A 65 21.54 7.58 7.64
CA PRO A 65 21.55 8.96 8.16
C PRO A 65 22.97 9.57 8.34
N PRO A 66 23.09 10.89 8.64
CA PRO A 66 24.33 11.65 8.51
C PRO A 66 25.16 11.76 9.82
N GLY A 67 26.49 11.71 9.70
CA GLY A 67 27.45 12.04 10.76
C GLY A 67 28.27 13.31 10.41
N ARG A 68 28.42 14.22 11.38
CA ARG A 68 29.14 15.51 11.31
C ARG A 68 30.64 15.36 11.67
N PRO A 69 31.49 16.42 11.52
CA PRO A 69 32.78 16.37 10.83
C PRO A 69 34.01 16.25 11.74
N PRO A 70 35.21 16.15 11.14
CA PRO A 70 36.38 16.85 11.67
C PRO A 70 37.03 17.79 10.63
N ALA A 71 37.60 18.88 11.11
CA ALA A 71 38.59 19.72 10.44
C ALA A 71 39.77 19.89 11.43
N PRO A 72 40.92 20.48 11.06
CA PRO A 72 41.65 20.49 9.79
C PRO A 72 43.11 20.01 9.99
N ASN A 73 43.85 19.79 8.89
CA ASN A 73 45.31 19.94 8.70
C ASN A 73 45.66 19.25 7.35
N ALA A 74 46.65 19.61 6.56
CA ALA A 74 47.39 20.82 6.25
C ALA A 74 48.35 20.40 5.11
N HIS A 75 48.58 21.30 4.14
CA HIS A 75 49.67 21.29 3.14
C HIS A 75 49.53 20.51 1.82
N ASN A 76 49.21 21.32 0.79
CA ASN A 76 49.96 21.54 -0.46
C ASN A 76 50.22 20.32 -1.37
N TRP A 77 49.70 20.32 -2.61
CA TRP A 77 50.21 21.21 -3.67
C TRP A 77 49.10 21.59 -4.67
N ARG A 78 49.03 22.88 -5.04
CA ARG A 78 48.23 23.38 -6.15
C ARG A 78 48.98 23.17 -7.46
N LEU A 79 48.30 22.57 -8.44
CA LEU A 79 48.40 22.96 -9.85
C LEU A 79 46.99 23.42 -10.27
N SER A 80 46.93 24.58 -10.93
CA SER A 80 45.70 25.31 -11.21
C SER A 80 44.91 24.74 -12.40
N GLN A 81 43.67 24.35 -12.09
CA GLN A 81 42.40 24.70 -12.77
C GLN A 81 42.08 24.11 -14.16
N THR A 82 41.19 23.09 -14.16
CA THR A 82 39.77 23.17 -14.59
C THR A 82 38.96 22.07 -13.86
N PRO A 83 37.72 22.30 -13.38
CA PRO A 83 37.01 21.34 -12.54
C PRO A 83 36.34 20.23 -13.38
N ALA A 84 36.91 19.03 -13.39
CA ALA A 84 36.36 17.85 -14.06
C ALA A 84 35.69 16.86 -13.09
N ASP A 85 35.15 17.35 -11.96
CA ASP A 85 34.72 16.50 -10.84
C ASP A 85 33.20 16.42 -10.63
N ARG A 86 32.37 16.98 -11.52
CA ARG A 86 30.91 17.02 -11.36
C ARG A 86 30.19 16.24 -12.45
N TYR A 87 29.17 15.46 -12.07
CA TYR A 87 28.25 14.82 -13.00
C TYR A 87 27.61 15.86 -13.94
N ASN A 88 27.45 15.51 -15.21
CA ASN A 88 26.83 16.38 -16.20
C ASN A 88 25.37 16.00 -16.42
N ASP A 89 24.47 16.81 -15.84
CA ASP A 89 23.01 16.66 -15.91
C ASP A 89 22.38 17.03 -17.27
N THR A 90 23.18 17.26 -18.32
CA THR A 90 22.66 17.65 -19.64
C THR A 90 21.77 16.56 -20.23
N TYR A 91 20.45 16.80 -20.20
CA TYR A 91 19.43 15.95 -20.82
C TYR A 91 18.25 16.80 -21.31
N PRO A 92 17.74 16.58 -22.54
CA PRO A 92 18.36 15.81 -23.62
C PRO A 92 19.66 16.46 -24.13
N LEU A 93 20.48 15.72 -24.89
CA LEU A 93 21.78 16.21 -25.41
C LEU A 93 21.66 17.42 -26.36
N SER A 94 20.52 17.56 -27.03
CA SER A 94 20.22 18.68 -27.90
C SER A 94 19.05 19.46 -27.32
N ALA A 95 19.20 20.78 -27.23
CA ALA A 95 18.15 21.65 -26.72
C ALA A 95 16.83 21.42 -27.50
N PRO A 96 15.69 21.26 -26.81
CA PRO A 96 14.39 21.18 -27.47
C PRO A 96 14.12 22.43 -28.31
N GLN A 97 13.53 22.23 -29.49
CA GLN A 97 13.22 23.32 -30.43
C GLN A 97 11.74 23.65 -30.36
N ARG A 98 11.42 24.93 -30.11
CA ARG A 98 10.03 25.39 -30.14
C ARG A 98 9.54 25.50 -31.58
N THR A 99 8.37 24.95 -31.87
CA THR A 99 7.69 25.06 -33.17
C THR A 99 6.34 25.75 -32.98
N PRO A 100 5.69 26.25 -34.05
CA PRO A 100 4.39 26.91 -33.93
C PRO A 100 3.24 26.05 -33.40
N GLY A 101 3.40 24.72 -33.32
CA GLY A 101 2.36 23.80 -32.86
C GLY A 101 2.81 22.82 -31.79
N GLY A 102 3.95 23.04 -31.13
CA GLY A 102 4.50 22.09 -30.18
C GLY A 102 6.00 22.25 -29.89
N THR A 103 6.52 21.35 -29.07
CA THR A 103 7.96 21.23 -28.79
C THR A 103 8.55 20.05 -29.54
N ARG A 104 9.65 20.30 -30.26
CA ARG A 104 10.36 19.31 -31.08
C ARG A 104 11.65 18.86 -30.42
N TYR A 105 11.83 17.56 -30.28
CA TYR A 105 12.97 16.91 -29.63
C TYR A 105 13.76 16.12 -30.66
N ARG A 106 15.10 16.16 -30.56
CA ARG A 106 15.96 15.28 -31.36
C ARG A 106 15.91 13.87 -30.78
N ILE A 107 15.59 12.89 -31.60
CA ILE A 107 15.55 11.48 -31.21
C ILE A 107 16.50 10.64 -32.06
N ALA A 108 16.88 9.48 -31.56
CA ALA A 108 17.59 8.47 -32.31
C ALA A 108 17.17 7.07 -31.86
N VAL A 109 17.25 6.11 -32.78
CA VAL A 109 17.09 4.68 -32.49
C VAL A 109 18.34 3.95 -32.99
N ILE A 110 18.76 2.94 -32.25
CA ILE A 110 19.92 2.10 -32.56
C ILE A 110 19.46 0.73 -33.05
N ALA A 111 20.21 0.12 -33.95
CA ALA A 111 19.86 -1.17 -34.53
C ALA A 111 20.67 -2.32 -33.88
N ASP A 112 19.96 -3.36 -33.46
CA ASP A 112 20.56 -4.67 -33.25
C ASP A 112 20.33 -5.52 -34.51
N LEU A 113 21.42 -5.94 -35.15
CA LEU A 113 21.40 -6.78 -36.36
C LEU A 113 21.69 -8.24 -36.05
N ASP A 114 21.79 -8.61 -34.76
CA ASP A 114 22.25 -9.91 -34.31
C ASP A 114 23.55 -10.33 -35.05
N THR A 115 23.57 -11.56 -35.57
CA THR A 115 24.65 -12.11 -36.37
C THR A 115 24.85 -11.42 -37.72
N GLU A 116 23.89 -10.61 -38.20
CA GLU A 116 24.01 -9.85 -39.45
C GLU A 116 24.82 -8.54 -39.28
N SER A 117 25.29 -8.25 -38.05
CA SER A 117 26.20 -7.14 -37.74
C SER A 117 27.59 -7.29 -38.36
N ARG A 118 27.98 -8.48 -38.83
CA ARG A 118 29.31 -8.73 -39.40
C ARG A 118 29.47 -8.05 -40.76
N ALA A 119 30.46 -7.17 -40.88
CA ALA A 119 30.80 -6.49 -42.12
C ALA A 119 31.49 -7.41 -43.14
N GLN A 120 31.60 -6.94 -44.37
CA GLN A 120 32.41 -7.59 -45.41
C GLN A 120 33.91 -7.45 -45.13
N GLU A 121 34.31 -6.38 -44.44
CA GLU A 121 35.67 -6.16 -43.96
C GLU A 121 36.01 -7.16 -42.85
N GLU A 122 37.26 -7.65 -42.85
CA GLU A 122 37.70 -8.66 -41.89
C GLU A 122 37.65 -8.10 -40.46
N ASN A 123 37.17 -8.93 -39.51
CA ASN A 123 37.06 -8.59 -38.08
C ASN A 123 36.37 -7.24 -37.79
N THR A 124 35.32 -6.93 -38.55
CA THR A 124 34.56 -5.69 -38.40
C THR A 124 33.08 -6.01 -38.20
N TRP A 125 32.47 -5.37 -37.21
CA TRP A 125 31.05 -5.43 -36.94
C TRP A 125 30.46 -4.03 -36.93
N PHE A 126 29.20 -3.90 -37.31
CA PHE A 126 28.53 -2.62 -37.44
C PHE A 126 27.09 -2.63 -36.92
N SER A 127 26.63 -1.43 -36.57
CA SER A 127 25.24 -1.11 -36.24
C SER A 127 24.86 0.22 -36.89
N TYR A 128 23.58 0.57 -36.87
CA TYR A 128 23.06 1.81 -37.42
C TYR A 128 22.40 2.68 -36.35
N LEU A 129 22.73 3.96 -36.37
CA LEU A 129 22.05 5.00 -35.60
C LEU A 129 21.14 5.81 -36.52
N LYS A 130 19.83 5.58 -36.42
CA LYS A 130 18.82 6.31 -37.19
C LYS A 130 18.33 7.50 -36.38
N LYS A 131 18.60 8.71 -36.85
CA LYS A 131 18.17 9.96 -36.21
C LYS A 131 16.87 10.50 -36.81
N GLY A 132 16.14 11.26 -36.00
CA GLY A 132 14.89 11.91 -36.38
C GLY A 132 14.51 13.00 -35.38
N TYR A 133 13.27 13.48 -35.47
CA TYR A 133 12.66 14.36 -34.49
C TYR A 133 11.31 13.81 -34.04
N LEU A 134 11.01 14.03 -32.76
CA LEU A 134 9.70 13.84 -32.17
C LEU A 134 9.11 15.21 -31.85
N THR A 135 7.93 15.52 -32.36
CA THR A 135 7.21 16.76 -32.04
C THR A 135 6.01 16.40 -31.19
N LEU A 136 6.00 16.91 -29.95
CA LEU A 136 4.86 16.86 -29.06
C LEU A 136 4.04 18.12 -29.26
N SER A 137 2.77 17.97 -29.65
CA SER A 137 1.87 19.11 -29.81
C SER A 137 1.67 19.88 -28.50
N ASP A 138 1.41 21.19 -28.59
CA ASP A 138 1.12 22.02 -27.40
C ASP A 138 -0.15 21.60 -26.65
N SER A 139 -1.08 20.98 -27.36
CA SER A 139 -2.29 20.37 -26.82
C SER A 139 -2.04 19.02 -26.13
N GLY A 140 -0.85 18.42 -26.27
CA GLY A 140 -0.52 17.10 -25.72
C GLY A 140 -1.25 15.92 -26.37
N ASP A 141 -2.16 16.16 -27.32
CA ASP A 141 -3.01 15.15 -27.97
C ASP A 141 -2.32 14.41 -29.12
N LYS A 142 -1.22 14.95 -29.64
CA LYS A 142 -0.50 14.41 -30.81
C LYS A 142 1.00 14.35 -30.60
N VAL A 143 1.55 13.22 -31.04
CA VAL A 143 2.99 12.98 -31.20
C VAL A 143 3.25 12.71 -32.67
N ALA A 144 4.14 13.49 -33.29
CA ALA A 144 4.58 13.29 -34.65
C ALA A 144 6.06 12.91 -34.67
N VAL A 145 6.44 11.96 -35.52
CA VAL A 145 7.84 11.53 -35.70
C VAL A 145 8.26 11.72 -37.15
N GLU A 146 9.38 12.41 -37.36
CA GLU A 146 10.02 12.59 -38.65
C GLU A 146 11.43 12.01 -38.62
N TRP A 147 11.82 11.26 -39.66
CA TRP A 147 13.12 10.60 -39.74
C TRP A 147 14.02 11.29 -40.75
N ASP A 148 15.31 11.40 -40.44
CA ASP A 148 16.30 11.90 -41.40
C ASP A 148 16.36 11.01 -42.64
N LYS A 149 16.82 11.51 -43.80
CA LYS A 149 16.94 10.68 -45.00
C LYS A 149 18.00 9.57 -44.89
N GLY A 150 19.00 9.74 -44.03
CA GLY A 150 20.10 8.79 -43.82
C GLY A 150 20.12 8.17 -42.42
N HIS A 151 21.09 7.28 -42.21
CA HIS A 151 21.49 6.71 -40.92
C HIS A 151 23.00 6.85 -40.74
N GLY A 152 23.48 6.93 -39.49
CA GLY A 152 24.91 6.82 -39.19
C GLY A 152 25.29 5.35 -39.07
N VAL A 153 26.43 4.96 -39.64
CA VAL A 153 27.02 3.64 -39.42
C VAL A 153 27.97 3.75 -38.24
N LEU A 154 27.86 2.83 -37.28
CA LEU A 154 28.77 2.68 -36.14
C LEU A 154 29.52 1.37 -36.33
N GLU A 155 30.84 1.38 -36.19
CA GLU A 155 31.69 0.22 -36.42
C GLU A 155 32.60 -0.05 -35.22
N SER A 156 32.90 -1.33 -34.99
CA SER A 156 33.89 -1.78 -34.01
C SER A 156 34.58 -3.05 -34.52
N HIS A 157 35.84 -3.20 -34.11
CA HIS A 157 36.62 -4.42 -34.35
C HIS A 157 36.64 -5.35 -33.12
N LEU A 158 35.91 -5.00 -32.06
CA LEU A 158 35.79 -5.82 -30.86
C LEU A 158 34.60 -6.77 -30.98
N ALA A 159 34.84 -8.05 -30.70
CA ALA A 159 33.82 -9.09 -30.70
C ALA A 159 34.13 -10.20 -29.71
N GLU A 160 33.09 -10.86 -29.23
CA GLU A 160 33.18 -12.09 -28.46
C GLU A 160 32.58 -13.25 -29.28
N LYS A 161 33.37 -14.32 -29.46
CA LYS A 161 32.98 -15.49 -30.29
C LYS A 161 32.54 -15.10 -31.71
N GLY A 162 33.21 -14.10 -32.29
CA GLY A 162 32.95 -13.64 -33.67
C GLY A 162 31.67 -12.82 -33.84
N ARG A 163 31.10 -12.31 -32.74
CA ARG A 163 29.90 -11.45 -32.72
C ARG A 163 30.18 -10.18 -31.93
N GLY A 164 29.75 -9.03 -32.43
CA GLY A 164 29.91 -7.74 -31.78
C GLY A 164 28.99 -6.70 -32.43
N MET A 165 28.86 -5.53 -31.80
CA MET A 165 27.93 -4.47 -32.23
C MET A 165 26.45 -4.88 -32.27
N GLU A 166 26.05 -5.82 -31.40
CA GLU A 166 24.64 -6.17 -31.18
C GLU A 166 24.05 -5.21 -30.14
N LEU A 167 23.86 -3.98 -30.59
CA LEU A 167 23.56 -2.83 -29.73
C LEU A 167 22.11 -2.87 -29.23
N SER A 168 21.94 -3.16 -27.94
CA SER A 168 20.64 -3.55 -27.37
C SER A 168 19.83 -2.41 -26.75
N GLU A 169 20.44 -1.26 -26.45
CA GLU A 169 19.70 -0.10 -25.90
C GLU A 169 20.49 1.20 -26.10
N LEU A 170 19.81 2.35 -26.09
CA LEU A 170 20.40 3.68 -26.30
C LEU A 170 20.00 4.66 -25.18
N ILE A 171 20.97 5.26 -24.49
CA ILE A 171 20.70 6.16 -23.36
C ILE A 171 21.64 7.36 -23.30
N VAL A 172 21.18 8.44 -22.66
CA VAL A 172 22.01 9.57 -22.29
C VAL A 172 22.43 9.43 -20.83
N PHE A 173 23.72 9.48 -20.56
CA PHE A 173 24.29 9.41 -19.22
C PHE A 173 25.48 10.36 -19.12
N ASN A 174 25.58 11.13 -18.03
CA ASN A 174 26.68 12.07 -17.81
C ASN A 174 26.92 13.01 -19.02
N GLY A 175 25.83 13.50 -19.62
CA GLY A 175 25.84 14.38 -20.80
C GLY A 175 26.42 13.77 -22.08
N ARG A 176 26.44 12.44 -22.19
CA ARG A 176 26.98 11.70 -23.36
C ARG A 176 25.99 10.62 -23.79
N LEU A 177 26.07 10.21 -25.06
CA LEU A 177 25.24 9.14 -25.61
C LEU A 177 25.96 7.80 -25.46
N TYR A 178 25.28 6.78 -24.95
CA TYR A 178 25.81 5.45 -24.72
C TYR A 178 24.91 4.37 -25.30
N SER A 179 25.53 3.27 -25.71
CA SER A 179 24.88 2.02 -26.11
C SER A 179 25.69 0.85 -25.58
N VAL A 180 25.09 -0.33 -25.46
CA VAL A 180 25.76 -1.54 -24.97
C VAL A 180 25.63 -2.68 -25.98
N ASP A 181 26.71 -3.44 -26.17
CA ASP A 181 26.74 -4.65 -26.99
C ASP A 181 26.45 -5.89 -26.12
N ASP A 182 25.37 -6.62 -26.41
CA ASP A 182 24.92 -7.78 -25.61
C ASP A 182 25.81 -9.03 -25.75
N ARG A 183 26.80 -8.98 -26.67
CA ARG A 183 27.75 -10.06 -26.91
C ARG A 183 29.00 -9.89 -26.08
N THR A 184 29.64 -8.74 -26.18
CA THR A 184 30.89 -8.43 -25.49
C THR A 184 30.67 -7.88 -24.08
N GLY A 185 29.45 -7.40 -23.78
CA GLY A 185 29.16 -6.65 -22.56
C GLY A 185 29.80 -5.27 -22.54
N VAL A 186 30.30 -4.76 -23.67
CA VAL A 186 30.95 -3.45 -23.73
C VAL A 186 29.93 -2.33 -23.89
N ILE A 187 30.04 -1.35 -23.01
CA ILE A 187 29.36 -0.06 -23.15
C ILE A 187 30.21 0.82 -24.05
N TYR A 188 29.62 1.27 -25.15
CA TYR A 188 30.19 2.21 -26.09
C TYR A 188 29.64 3.61 -25.87
N GLN A 189 30.52 4.59 -25.78
CA GLN A 189 30.15 5.98 -25.96
C GLN A 189 30.00 6.27 -27.46
N ILE A 190 28.87 6.85 -27.86
CA ILE A 190 28.60 7.20 -29.24
C ILE A 190 28.97 8.66 -29.49
N GLU A 191 29.98 8.86 -30.32
CA GLU A 191 30.48 10.19 -30.70
C GLU A 191 30.40 10.36 -32.23
N GLY A 192 29.36 11.05 -32.70
CA GLY A 192 29.13 11.24 -34.13
C GLY A 192 28.76 9.94 -34.84
N THR A 193 29.71 9.33 -35.53
CA THR A 193 29.63 8.01 -36.20
C THR A 193 30.59 6.98 -35.59
N LYS A 194 31.20 7.29 -34.45
CA LYS A 194 32.14 6.39 -33.76
C LYS A 194 31.47 5.74 -32.56
N ALA A 195 31.75 4.45 -32.37
CA ALA A 195 31.48 3.73 -31.14
C ALA A 195 32.81 3.58 -30.38
N VAL A 196 32.96 4.29 -29.26
CA VAL A 196 34.19 4.29 -28.45
C VAL A 196 33.96 3.41 -27.22
N PRO A 197 34.70 2.29 -27.06
CA PRO A 197 34.59 1.45 -25.86
C PRO A 197 34.85 2.27 -24.59
N TRP A 198 34.01 2.12 -23.58
CA TRP A 198 34.14 2.82 -22.31
C TRP A 198 34.35 1.87 -21.13
N VAL A 199 33.41 0.94 -20.92
CA VAL A 199 33.44 -0.03 -19.81
C VAL A 199 33.06 -1.41 -20.36
N ILE A 200 33.65 -2.48 -19.82
CA ILE A 200 33.29 -3.86 -20.13
C ILE A 200 32.61 -4.51 -18.94
N LEU A 201 31.53 -5.25 -19.19
CA LEU A 201 30.70 -5.87 -18.17
C LEU A 201 30.78 -7.40 -18.29
N SER A 202 31.34 -8.03 -17.27
CA SER A 202 31.33 -9.50 -17.12
C SER A 202 29.95 -10.00 -16.67
N ASP A 203 29.57 -11.20 -17.10
CA ASP A 203 28.25 -11.78 -16.82
C ASP A 203 28.01 -12.13 -15.34
N GLY A 204 26.75 -12.25 -14.95
CA GLY A 204 26.34 -12.61 -13.58
C GLY A 204 26.90 -11.65 -12.52
N ASP A 205 27.55 -12.20 -11.49
CA ASP A 205 28.17 -11.48 -10.38
C ASP A 205 29.48 -10.75 -10.75
N GLY A 206 29.89 -10.79 -12.02
CA GLY A 206 31.12 -10.17 -12.51
C GLY A 206 32.33 -11.09 -12.56
N THR A 207 32.23 -12.31 -12.03
CA THR A 207 33.33 -13.29 -12.06
C THR A 207 33.33 -14.15 -13.32
N VAL A 208 32.25 -14.08 -14.11
CA VAL A 208 32.07 -14.91 -15.31
C VAL A 208 32.86 -14.32 -16.49
N GLY A 209 33.72 -15.13 -17.10
CA GLY A 209 34.61 -14.69 -18.20
C GLY A 209 33.94 -14.38 -19.55
N LYS A 210 32.61 -14.47 -19.66
CA LYS A 210 31.84 -14.03 -20.84
C LYS A 210 31.22 -12.65 -20.59
N GLY A 211 31.00 -11.89 -21.66
CA GLY A 211 30.28 -10.63 -21.63
C GLY A 211 28.86 -10.78 -21.09
N PHE A 212 28.42 -9.78 -20.33
CA PHE A 212 27.07 -9.67 -19.83
C PHE A 212 26.09 -9.42 -20.97
N LYS A 213 25.04 -10.23 -21.04
CA LYS A 213 23.99 -10.10 -22.05
C LYS A 213 23.03 -8.98 -21.66
N ALA A 214 23.45 -7.75 -21.92
CA ALA A 214 22.69 -6.54 -21.61
C ALA A 214 21.48 -6.40 -22.54
N GLU A 215 20.32 -6.10 -21.96
CA GLU A 215 19.04 -5.94 -22.68
C GLU A 215 18.42 -4.57 -22.43
N TRP A 216 18.80 -3.87 -21.35
CA TRP A 216 18.27 -2.55 -21.03
C TRP A 216 19.29 -1.67 -20.28
N LEU A 217 19.13 -0.35 -20.44
CA LEU A 217 19.90 0.69 -19.76
C LEU A 217 18.94 1.67 -19.05
N ALA A 218 19.30 2.09 -17.85
CA ALA A 218 18.57 3.12 -17.10
C ALA A 218 19.55 4.02 -16.32
N VAL A 219 19.15 5.24 -15.99
CA VAL A 219 19.95 6.14 -15.14
C VAL A 219 19.19 6.43 -13.87
N LYS A 220 19.84 6.25 -12.73
CA LYS A 220 19.30 6.58 -11.41
C LYS A 220 20.43 7.06 -10.49
N ASP A 221 20.17 8.16 -9.77
CA ASP A 221 21.10 8.75 -8.80
C ASP A 221 22.53 8.87 -9.33
N GLU A 222 22.70 9.42 -10.54
CA GLU A 222 23.99 9.59 -11.23
C GLU A 222 24.74 8.29 -11.59
N HIS A 223 24.07 7.13 -11.51
CA HIS A 223 24.59 5.82 -11.91
C HIS A 223 23.84 5.28 -13.14
N LEU A 224 24.58 4.59 -14.01
CA LEU A 224 24.05 3.87 -15.16
C LEU A 224 23.80 2.42 -14.77
N TYR A 225 22.54 2.02 -14.75
CA TYR A 225 22.11 0.65 -14.53
C TYR A 225 22.04 -0.09 -15.86
N VAL A 226 22.66 -1.26 -15.92
CA VAL A 226 22.67 -2.15 -17.09
C VAL A 226 22.13 -3.51 -16.67
N GLY A 227 20.95 -3.88 -17.16
CA GLY A 227 20.35 -5.17 -16.83
C GLY A 227 20.18 -6.07 -18.04
N GLY A 228 19.98 -7.35 -17.74
CA GLY A 228 19.81 -8.41 -18.72
C GLY A 228 18.35 -8.79 -18.89
N LEU A 229 18.10 -10.05 -19.26
CA LEU A 229 16.77 -10.59 -19.56
C LEU A 229 15.80 -10.52 -18.37
N GLY A 230 16.27 -10.44 -17.13
CA GLY A 230 15.41 -10.36 -15.94
C GLY A 230 14.62 -11.64 -15.67
N LYS A 231 15.18 -12.78 -16.08
CA LYS A 231 14.69 -14.14 -15.79
C LYS A 231 15.86 -15.12 -15.82
N GLU A 232 15.60 -16.32 -15.31
CA GLU A 232 16.57 -17.41 -15.36
C GLU A 232 17.03 -17.70 -16.80
N TRP A 233 18.32 -17.96 -16.98
CA TRP A 233 18.83 -18.51 -18.24
C TRP A 233 18.38 -19.96 -18.35
N THR A 234 17.61 -20.26 -19.39
CA THR A 234 17.05 -21.59 -19.60
C THR A 234 17.58 -22.22 -20.88
N THR A 235 17.59 -23.55 -20.94
CA THR A 235 17.70 -24.28 -22.21
C THR A 235 16.52 -23.95 -23.13
N SER A 236 16.58 -24.37 -24.39
CA SER A 236 15.46 -24.24 -25.34
C SER A 236 14.20 -24.99 -24.90
N THR A 237 14.33 -25.94 -23.97
CA THR A 237 13.22 -26.71 -23.38
C THR A 237 12.69 -26.12 -22.08
N GLY A 238 13.29 -25.02 -21.57
CA GLY A 238 12.86 -24.33 -20.36
C GLY A 238 13.51 -24.81 -19.06
N GLU A 239 14.56 -25.64 -19.12
CA GLU A 239 15.31 -26.05 -17.94
C GLU A 239 16.24 -24.94 -17.47
N VAL A 240 16.20 -24.60 -16.18
CA VAL A 240 17.02 -23.54 -15.59
C VAL A 240 18.48 -23.94 -15.52
N MET A 241 19.37 -23.10 -16.05
CA MET A 241 20.82 -23.31 -16.08
C MET A 241 21.57 -22.41 -15.10
N ASN A 242 21.17 -21.14 -14.98
CA ASN A 242 21.73 -20.15 -14.04
C ASN A 242 20.82 -18.90 -13.98
N GLU A 243 21.12 -18.02 -13.03
CA GLU A 243 20.40 -16.77 -12.77
C GLU A 243 21.19 -15.53 -13.25
N ASN A 244 22.24 -15.71 -14.05
CA ASN A 244 23.11 -14.61 -14.48
C ASN A 244 22.36 -13.43 -15.14
N PRO A 245 21.32 -13.64 -15.98
CA PRO A 245 20.57 -12.55 -16.60
C PRO A 245 19.72 -11.73 -15.62
N GLU A 246 19.59 -12.17 -14.37
CA GLU A 246 18.89 -11.48 -13.29
C GLU A 246 19.83 -10.61 -12.44
N TRP A 247 21.12 -10.55 -12.77
CA TRP A 247 22.05 -9.58 -12.19
C TRP A 247 22.01 -8.26 -12.93
N VAL A 248 22.23 -7.16 -12.23
CA VAL A 248 22.29 -5.81 -12.79
C VAL A 248 23.66 -5.21 -12.49
N LYS A 249 24.20 -4.47 -13.46
CA LYS A 249 25.48 -3.77 -13.34
C LYS A 249 25.20 -2.30 -13.05
N VAL A 250 25.83 -1.76 -12.02
CA VAL A 250 25.69 -0.35 -11.64
C VAL A 250 27.00 0.35 -11.95
N VAL A 251 26.97 1.22 -12.95
CA VAL A 251 28.15 1.88 -13.50
C VAL A 251 28.18 3.34 -13.08
N GLY A 252 29.20 3.71 -12.30
CA GLY A 252 29.39 5.10 -11.87
C GLY A 252 29.83 6.00 -13.03
N CYS A 253 29.71 7.32 -12.86
CA CYS A 253 30.05 8.30 -13.90
C CYS A 253 31.53 8.29 -14.36
N ARG A 254 32.41 7.67 -13.56
CA ARG A 254 33.83 7.43 -13.86
C ARG A 254 34.14 6.03 -14.40
N GLY A 255 33.13 5.18 -14.57
CA GLY A 255 33.27 3.81 -15.07
C GLY A 255 33.58 2.77 -14.01
N SER A 256 33.39 3.08 -12.71
CA SER A 256 33.34 2.04 -11.67
C SER A 256 32.16 1.12 -11.93
N VAL A 257 32.30 -0.19 -11.68
CA VAL A 257 31.26 -1.17 -11.94
C VAL A 257 31.01 -1.97 -10.67
N ASP A 258 29.76 -1.92 -10.19
CA ASP A 258 29.24 -2.77 -9.14
C ASP A 258 28.25 -3.79 -9.71
N HIS A 259 28.10 -4.92 -9.05
CA HIS A 259 27.27 -6.05 -9.48
C HIS A 259 26.19 -6.32 -8.44
N GLU A 260 24.93 -6.08 -8.77
CA GLU A 260 23.79 -6.27 -7.89
C GLU A 260 22.97 -7.50 -8.29
N ASN A 261 22.61 -8.32 -7.30
CA ASN A 261 21.72 -9.46 -7.51
C ASN A 261 20.27 -9.00 -7.42
N TRP A 262 19.52 -9.13 -8.52
CA TRP A 262 18.13 -8.69 -8.62
C TRP A 262 17.13 -9.83 -8.80
N VAL A 263 17.49 -11.07 -8.49
CA VAL A 263 16.58 -12.22 -8.56
C VAL A 263 15.29 -11.95 -7.76
N SER A 264 15.40 -11.42 -6.55
CA SER A 264 14.25 -11.05 -5.73
C SER A 264 13.40 -9.95 -6.37
N SER A 265 14.03 -8.91 -6.93
CA SER A 265 13.37 -7.81 -7.63
C SER A 265 12.61 -8.30 -8.87
N TYR A 266 13.24 -9.14 -9.70
CA TYR A 266 12.61 -9.73 -10.89
C TYR A 266 11.47 -10.69 -10.53
N ASN A 267 11.59 -11.42 -9.42
CA ASN A 267 10.51 -12.25 -8.90
C ASN A 267 9.32 -11.44 -8.38
N ALA A 268 9.57 -10.33 -7.67
CA ALA A 268 8.52 -9.42 -7.24
C ALA A 268 7.77 -8.80 -8.44
N LEU A 269 8.50 -8.46 -9.52
CA LEU A 269 7.93 -7.97 -10.77
C LEU A 269 7.03 -9.01 -11.45
N ARG A 270 7.52 -10.25 -11.54
CA ARG A 270 6.78 -11.39 -12.07
C ARG A 270 5.49 -11.63 -11.29
N ALA A 271 5.58 -11.59 -9.96
CA ALA A 271 4.45 -11.77 -9.05
C ALA A 271 3.43 -10.64 -9.15
N ALA A 272 3.87 -9.38 -9.21
CA ALA A 272 3.00 -8.21 -9.38
C ALA A 272 2.26 -8.24 -10.73
N ALA A 273 2.88 -8.79 -11.77
CA ALA A 273 2.25 -9.04 -13.06
C ALA A 273 1.31 -10.26 -13.08
N GLY A 274 1.17 -10.99 -11.96
CA GLY A 274 0.34 -12.19 -11.85
C GLY A 274 0.91 -13.43 -12.56
N ILE A 275 2.23 -13.46 -12.83
CA ILE A 275 2.90 -14.55 -13.55
C ILE A 275 3.62 -15.45 -12.55
N GLN A 276 3.29 -16.75 -12.54
CA GLN A 276 3.93 -17.76 -11.67
C GLN A 276 5.07 -18.49 -12.40
N PRO A 277 6.15 -18.92 -11.71
CA PRO A 277 7.25 -19.65 -12.33
C PRO A 277 6.80 -21.01 -12.88
N PRO A 278 7.25 -21.42 -14.08
CA PRO A 278 6.94 -22.73 -14.61
C PRO A 278 7.76 -23.82 -13.90
N GLY A 279 7.13 -24.67 -13.07
CA GLY A 279 7.71 -26.00 -12.76
C GLY A 279 7.70 -26.57 -11.34
N ARG A 280 6.54 -26.66 -10.65
CA ARG A 280 6.25 -27.80 -9.73
C ARG A 280 4.77 -28.18 -9.80
N ARG A 281 4.47 -29.44 -10.18
CA ARG A 281 3.12 -30.02 -10.26
C ARG A 281 2.75 -30.78 -8.98
N LEU A 282 1.50 -30.63 -8.53
CA LEU A 282 0.67 -31.64 -7.82
C LEU A 282 -0.78 -31.55 -8.39
N PRO A 283 -1.67 -32.56 -8.21
CA PRO A 283 -2.47 -33.22 -9.26
C PRO A 283 -3.71 -32.46 -9.79
N PRO A 284 -4.34 -32.92 -10.90
CA PRO A 284 -5.17 -32.09 -11.77
C PRO A 284 -6.64 -31.99 -11.30
N LEU A 285 -7.23 -30.80 -11.45
CA LEU A 285 -8.68 -30.61 -11.53
C LEU A 285 -9.10 -30.48 -13.00
N PRO A 286 -10.29 -30.99 -13.40
CA PRO A 286 -10.65 -31.23 -14.79
C PRO A 286 -10.99 -29.95 -15.57
N PRO A 287 -10.94 -29.99 -16.92
CA PRO A 287 -10.94 -28.78 -17.76
C PRO A 287 -12.34 -28.18 -18.01
N PRO A 288 -12.43 -26.88 -18.30
CA PRO A 288 -13.71 -26.19 -18.52
C PRO A 288 -14.18 -26.34 -19.97
N GLY A 289 -15.39 -26.88 -20.14
CA GLY A 289 -16.11 -26.94 -21.41
C GLY A 289 -17.39 -26.10 -21.37
N LYS A 290 -17.35 -24.96 -22.07
CA LYS A 290 -18.44 -24.24 -22.77
C LYS A 290 -19.85 -24.15 -22.15
N ALA A 291 -20.17 -22.92 -21.73
CA ALA A 291 -21.46 -22.20 -21.71
C ALA A 291 -22.78 -22.96 -21.93
N MET A 292 -23.68 -22.92 -20.94
CA MET A 292 -24.95 -22.17 -20.95
C MET A 292 -25.75 -22.38 -19.65
N ALA A 293 -26.49 -21.34 -19.27
CA ALA A 293 -27.60 -21.27 -18.29
C ALA A 293 -27.29 -21.17 -16.77
N LEU A 294 -27.61 -19.99 -16.20
CA LEU A 294 -28.05 -19.76 -14.81
C LEU A 294 -29.20 -20.73 -14.42
N PRO A 295 -29.62 -20.89 -13.15
CA PRO A 295 -29.00 -20.63 -11.84
C PRO A 295 -29.25 -21.79 -10.83
N LEU A 296 -28.22 -22.48 -10.31
CA LEU A 296 -28.45 -23.48 -9.24
C LEU A 296 -27.24 -23.78 -8.33
N VAL A 297 -26.15 -23.03 -8.46
CA VAL A 297 -24.92 -23.26 -7.68
C VAL A 297 -24.75 -22.25 -6.53
N LEU A 298 -25.65 -21.27 -6.42
CA LEU A 298 -25.71 -20.34 -5.27
C LEU A 298 -26.21 -21.02 -3.97
N TRP A 299 -26.59 -22.31 -4.01
CA TRP A 299 -27.16 -23.01 -2.84
C TRP A 299 -26.23 -24.06 -2.21
N MET A 300 -25.02 -24.28 -2.73
CA MET A 300 -24.02 -25.18 -2.13
C MET A 300 -22.81 -24.47 -1.50
N CYS A 301 -22.70 -23.14 -1.63
CA CYS A 301 -21.66 -22.35 -0.95
C CYS A 301 -22.07 -21.85 0.45
N LEU A 302 -23.14 -22.40 1.04
CA LEU A 302 -23.63 -22.03 2.39
C LEU A 302 -23.52 -23.14 3.44
N LEU A 303 -22.80 -24.23 3.19
CA LEU A 303 -22.61 -25.31 4.18
C LEU A 303 -21.17 -25.83 4.32
N VAL A 304 -20.17 -24.94 4.28
CA VAL A 304 -18.90 -25.19 4.98
C VAL A 304 -18.51 -23.91 5.71
N ALA A 305 -18.92 -23.85 6.98
CA ALA A 305 -18.38 -22.92 7.95
C ALA A 305 -16.87 -23.14 8.11
N GLY A 306 -16.17 -22.06 8.48
CA GLY A 306 -14.73 -21.89 8.53
C GLY A 306 -13.87 -23.12 8.84
N THR A 307 -12.87 -23.32 7.99
CA THR A 307 -11.54 -23.73 8.43
C THR A 307 -10.54 -22.80 7.75
N GLN A 308 -9.87 -21.95 8.53
CA GLN A 308 -8.58 -21.42 8.10
C GLN A 308 -7.69 -22.65 7.89
N GLY A 309 -7.17 -22.85 6.68
CA GLY A 309 -6.23 -23.93 6.43
C GLY A 309 -4.97 -23.72 7.26
N VAL A 310 -4.62 -24.70 8.09
CA VAL A 310 -3.40 -24.71 8.91
C VAL A 310 -2.17 -24.53 8.00
N LYS A 311 -1.28 -23.61 8.35
CA LYS A 311 -0.04 -23.26 7.61
C LYS A 311 1.20 -23.75 8.34
N ASP A 312 2.30 -23.88 7.61
CA ASP A 312 3.60 -24.21 8.20
C ASP A 312 4.01 -23.11 9.20
N GLY A 313 4.38 -23.52 10.41
CA GLY A 313 4.69 -22.63 11.53
C GLY A 313 3.52 -22.33 12.48
N ASP A 314 2.29 -22.81 12.19
CA ASP A 314 1.17 -22.72 13.13
C ASP A 314 1.44 -23.57 14.37
N MET A 315 1.08 -23.06 15.54
CA MET A 315 1.33 -23.68 16.83
C MET A 315 0.03 -23.94 17.59
N ARG A 316 0.04 -24.93 18.48
CA ARG A 316 -1.06 -25.21 19.42
C ARG A 316 -0.54 -25.83 20.71
N LEU A 317 -1.36 -25.77 21.75
CA LEU A 317 -1.14 -26.46 23.02
C LEU A 317 -1.99 -27.72 23.11
N ALA A 318 -1.40 -28.79 23.66
CA ALA A 318 -2.07 -30.06 23.87
C ALA A 318 -1.89 -30.55 25.31
N ASN A 319 -2.91 -31.22 25.86
CA ASN A 319 -2.90 -31.85 27.19
C ASN A 319 -2.65 -30.90 28.38
N GLY A 320 -3.00 -29.62 28.28
CA GLY A 320 -3.15 -28.76 29.46
C GLY A 320 -4.53 -28.93 30.11
N ASP A 321 -4.64 -28.60 31.39
CA ASP A 321 -5.94 -28.58 32.10
C ASP A 321 -6.74 -27.32 31.75
N THR A 322 -6.04 -26.26 31.32
CA THR A 322 -6.56 -24.97 30.89
C THR A 322 -6.10 -24.59 29.48
N ALA A 323 -6.75 -23.60 28.86
CA ALA A 323 -6.43 -23.18 27.48
C ALA A 323 -5.09 -22.44 27.34
N ASN A 324 -4.51 -21.99 28.45
CA ASN A 324 -3.26 -21.24 28.51
C ASN A 324 -2.04 -22.11 28.84
N GLU A 325 -2.17 -23.43 28.94
CA GLU A 325 -1.05 -24.31 29.22
C GLU A 325 -1.10 -25.58 28.37
N GLY A 326 0.05 -26.23 28.20
CA GLY A 326 0.12 -27.52 27.53
C GLY A 326 1.45 -27.77 26.81
N ARG A 327 1.57 -28.98 26.24
CA ARG A 327 2.67 -29.38 25.36
C ARG A 327 2.59 -28.60 24.05
N VAL A 328 3.73 -28.11 23.58
CA VAL A 328 3.84 -27.35 22.33
C VAL A 328 3.85 -28.29 21.13
N GLU A 329 2.93 -28.07 20.20
CA GLU A 329 2.91 -28.73 18.90
C GLU A 329 2.96 -27.68 17.78
N ILE A 330 3.78 -27.93 16.75
CA ILE A 330 3.97 -27.05 15.60
C ILE A 330 3.69 -27.80 14.29
N PHE A 331 3.03 -27.12 13.35
CA PHE A 331 2.67 -27.67 12.05
C PHE A 331 3.77 -27.41 11.03
N TYR A 332 4.18 -28.46 10.33
CA TYR A 332 5.13 -28.34 9.23
C TYR A 332 4.93 -29.47 8.22
N SER A 333 4.87 -29.12 6.93
CA SER A 333 4.75 -30.06 5.81
C SER A 333 3.54 -31.01 5.94
N GLY A 334 2.39 -30.44 6.28
CA GLY A 334 1.11 -31.15 6.29
C GLY A 334 0.83 -32.01 7.53
N ARG A 335 1.66 -31.92 8.57
CA ARG A 335 1.47 -32.70 9.82
C ARG A 335 1.88 -31.89 11.05
N TRP A 336 1.24 -32.19 12.17
CA TRP A 336 1.64 -31.70 13.50
C TRP A 336 2.79 -32.54 14.05
N GLY A 337 3.68 -31.91 14.80
CA GLY A 337 4.70 -32.57 15.60
C GLY A 337 5.10 -31.74 16.81
N THR A 338 6.02 -32.26 17.60
CA THR A 338 6.39 -31.75 18.95
C THR A 338 7.69 -30.93 18.90
N VAL A 339 8.00 -30.20 19.96
CA VAL A 339 9.25 -29.43 20.10
C VAL A 339 10.07 -30.04 21.24
N CYS A 340 11.39 -30.18 21.06
CA CYS A 340 12.26 -30.68 22.12
C CYS A 340 12.56 -29.60 23.18
N ASP A 341 12.77 -30.02 24.43
CA ASP A 341 13.10 -29.17 25.58
C ASP A 341 14.58 -28.78 25.71
N ASN A 342 15.47 -29.21 24.79
CA ASN A 342 16.86 -28.78 24.79
C ASN A 342 16.95 -27.29 24.45
N LEU A 343 17.64 -26.53 25.32
CA LEU A 343 17.72 -25.06 25.29
C LEU A 343 16.37 -24.33 25.44
N TRP A 344 15.29 -25.06 25.69
CA TRP A 344 13.96 -24.49 25.83
C TRP A 344 13.86 -23.56 27.03
N ASP A 345 13.66 -22.27 26.77
CA ASP A 345 13.62 -21.24 27.80
C ASP A 345 12.34 -20.36 27.75
N LEU A 346 12.28 -19.37 28.63
CA LEU A 346 11.15 -18.45 28.73
C LEU A 346 10.97 -17.58 27.49
N MET A 347 12.02 -17.32 26.71
CA MET A 347 11.92 -16.56 25.46
C MET A 347 11.24 -17.39 24.38
N ASP A 348 11.59 -18.68 24.27
CA ASP A 348 10.92 -19.60 23.35
C ASP A 348 9.46 -19.81 23.72
N ALA A 349 9.19 -20.03 25.01
CA ALA A 349 7.83 -20.17 25.53
C ALA A 349 7.00 -18.89 25.29
N SER A 350 7.61 -17.70 25.43
CA SER A 350 6.93 -16.43 25.20
C SER A 350 6.55 -16.24 23.74
N VAL A 351 7.36 -16.72 22.79
CA VAL A 351 6.99 -16.74 21.36
C VAL A 351 5.73 -17.59 21.15
N VAL A 352 5.66 -18.78 21.76
CA VAL A 352 4.47 -19.64 21.68
C VAL A 352 3.24 -18.94 22.27
N CYS A 353 3.35 -18.44 23.50
CA CYS A 353 2.22 -17.79 24.19
C CYS A 353 1.72 -16.55 23.44
N ARG A 354 2.63 -15.72 22.92
CA ARG A 354 2.27 -14.54 22.13
C ARG A 354 1.62 -14.90 20.80
N ALA A 355 2.16 -15.90 20.10
CA ALA A 355 1.57 -16.38 18.85
C ALA A 355 0.18 -17.00 19.05
N LEU A 356 -0.09 -17.53 20.24
CA LEU A 356 -1.41 -18.06 20.65
C LEU A 356 -2.34 -17.01 21.27
N GLY A 357 -1.92 -15.74 21.34
CA GLY A 357 -2.77 -14.63 21.77
C GLY A 357 -2.71 -14.28 23.26
N PHE A 358 -1.74 -14.82 24.01
CA PHE A 358 -1.47 -14.43 25.40
C PHE A 358 -0.42 -13.32 25.47
N GLU A 359 -0.32 -12.63 26.61
CA GLU A 359 0.65 -11.54 26.76
C GLU A 359 2.09 -12.04 26.78
N ASN A 360 2.37 -13.06 27.59
CA ASN A 360 3.68 -13.71 27.71
C ASN A 360 3.58 -15.13 28.30
N ALA A 361 4.70 -15.87 28.29
CA ALA A 361 4.81 -17.10 29.06
C ALA A 361 5.15 -16.79 30.53
N THR A 362 4.52 -17.51 31.46
CA THR A 362 4.90 -17.52 32.87
C THR A 362 5.87 -18.66 33.17
N GLU A 363 5.78 -19.77 32.43
CA GLU A 363 6.67 -20.92 32.60
C GLU A 363 7.04 -21.58 31.26
N ALA A 364 8.28 -22.03 31.16
CA ALA A 364 8.79 -22.90 30.10
C ALA A 364 9.09 -24.27 30.74
N LEU A 365 8.35 -25.31 30.33
CA LEU A 365 8.39 -26.63 30.96
C LEU A 365 9.01 -27.66 30.01
N GLY A 366 9.93 -28.47 30.52
CA GLY A 366 10.53 -29.61 29.81
C GLY A 366 10.04 -30.95 30.34
N GLY A 367 10.71 -32.02 29.94
CA GLY A 367 10.53 -33.37 30.47
C GLY A 367 9.14 -33.97 30.21
N ALA A 368 8.45 -33.52 29.15
CA ALA A 368 7.09 -33.90 28.85
C ALA A 368 6.11 -33.69 30.03
N ALA A 369 6.15 -32.50 30.65
CA ALA A 369 5.31 -32.13 31.80
C ALA A 369 3.80 -32.36 31.55
N PHE A 370 3.31 -32.12 30.33
CA PHE A 370 1.92 -32.37 29.90
C PHE A 370 1.73 -33.75 29.22
N GLY A 371 2.63 -34.68 29.52
CA GLY A 371 2.72 -36.00 28.92
C GLY A 371 3.40 -36.01 27.55
N PRO A 372 3.95 -37.18 27.15
CA PRO A 372 4.67 -37.33 25.88
C PRO A 372 3.71 -37.19 24.69
N GLY A 373 4.16 -36.49 23.66
CA GLY A 373 3.46 -36.36 22.39
C GLY A 373 3.60 -37.59 21.49
N LYS A 374 3.14 -37.43 20.24
CA LYS A 374 3.16 -38.47 19.21
C LYS A 374 3.57 -37.86 17.88
N GLY A 375 4.33 -38.61 17.09
CA GLY A 375 4.73 -38.20 15.74
C GLY A 375 6.17 -37.67 15.70
N PRO A 376 6.52 -36.84 14.71
CA PRO A 376 7.88 -36.29 14.63
C PRO A 376 8.11 -35.21 15.70
N ILE A 377 9.36 -35.10 16.16
CA ILE A 377 9.86 -33.91 16.85
C ILE A 377 10.33 -32.95 15.77
N MET A 378 9.69 -31.80 15.66
CA MET A 378 9.82 -30.86 14.57
C MET A 378 11.00 -29.91 14.73
N LEU A 379 11.27 -29.46 15.96
CA LEU A 379 12.31 -28.50 16.29
C LEU A 379 13.06 -28.93 17.55
N ASP A 380 14.35 -28.59 17.60
CA ASP A 380 15.31 -28.92 18.66
C ASP A 380 16.37 -27.82 18.72
N GLU A 381 16.92 -27.61 19.91
CA GLU A 381 17.80 -26.49 20.27
C GLU A 381 17.23 -25.15 19.74
N VAL A 382 15.98 -24.87 20.11
CA VAL A 382 15.31 -23.64 19.70
C VAL A 382 15.90 -22.49 20.51
N GLU A 383 16.29 -21.42 19.82
CA GLU A 383 16.80 -20.20 20.43
C GLU A 383 16.08 -18.99 19.83
N CYS A 384 15.06 -18.52 20.55
CA CYS A 384 14.31 -17.30 20.24
C CYS A 384 14.84 -16.09 21.03
N THR A 385 14.60 -14.89 20.49
CA THR A 385 14.78 -13.61 21.19
C THR A 385 13.54 -13.17 21.97
N GLY A 386 12.42 -13.90 21.85
CA GLY A 386 11.15 -13.63 22.53
C GLY A 386 10.20 -12.70 21.76
N THR A 387 10.61 -12.24 20.56
CA THR A 387 9.86 -11.25 19.76
C THR A 387 9.39 -11.80 18.41
N GLU A 388 9.82 -13.01 18.08
CA GLU A 388 9.48 -13.70 16.85
C GLU A 388 7.98 -13.99 16.74
N PRO A 389 7.40 -14.02 15.52
CA PRO A 389 5.99 -14.31 15.31
C PRO A 389 5.66 -15.81 15.43
N SER A 390 6.65 -16.70 15.31
CA SER A 390 6.52 -18.15 15.44
C SER A 390 7.89 -18.78 15.76
N LEU A 391 7.91 -19.97 16.37
CA LEU A 391 9.14 -20.75 16.56
C LEU A 391 9.81 -21.11 15.23
N ALA A 392 9.06 -21.12 14.11
CA ALA A 392 9.60 -21.29 12.76
C ALA A 392 10.62 -20.20 12.37
N ASN A 393 10.60 -19.06 13.05
CA ASN A 393 11.47 -17.90 12.80
C ASN A 393 12.65 -17.83 13.77
N CYS A 394 12.73 -18.74 14.75
CA CYS A 394 13.84 -18.82 15.68
C CYS A 394 14.98 -19.67 15.11
N THR A 395 16.18 -19.50 15.67
CA THR A 395 17.30 -20.37 15.32
C THR A 395 17.02 -21.76 15.90
N SER A 396 17.32 -22.81 15.13
CA SER A 396 17.17 -24.21 15.56
C SER A 396 18.10 -25.11 14.74
N LEU A 397 18.20 -26.40 15.10
CA LEU A 397 18.91 -27.40 14.29
C LEU A 397 18.26 -27.68 12.92
N GLY A 398 17.08 -27.12 12.68
CA GLY A 398 16.29 -27.24 11.45
C GLY A 398 15.18 -28.29 11.56
N TRP A 399 14.21 -28.20 10.64
CA TRP A 399 12.99 -29.00 10.68
C TRP A 399 13.23 -30.51 10.68
N MET A 400 12.55 -31.21 11.59
CA MET A 400 12.61 -32.67 11.80
C MET A 400 14.02 -33.20 12.09
N LYS A 401 14.94 -32.34 12.55
CA LYS A 401 16.29 -32.72 12.98
C LYS A 401 16.37 -32.61 14.49
N SER A 402 16.27 -33.77 15.16
CA SER A 402 16.37 -33.87 16.61
C SER A 402 16.91 -35.25 17.00
N ASN A 403 17.64 -35.31 18.12
CA ASN A 403 18.02 -36.57 18.77
C ASN A 403 17.14 -36.89 20.00
N CYS A 404 16.15 -36.04 20.28
CA CYS A 404 15.26 -36.16 21.42
C CYS A 404 14.26 -37.31 21.29
N ARG A 405 13.67 -37.67 22.42
CA ARG A 405 12.54 -38.59 22.52
C ARG A 405 11.35 -37.86 23.16
N HIS A 406 10.14 -38.38 23.02
CA HIS A 406 8.94 -37.71 23.55
C HIS A 406 8.88 -37.53 25.07
N ASN A 407 9.79 -38.11 25.85
CA ASN A 407 9.97 -37.78 27.26
C ASN A 407 10.73 -36.46 27.48
N GLN A 408 11.10 -35.76 26.39
CA GLN A 408 11.78 -34.47 26.34
C GLN A 408 10.94 -33.45 25.54
N ASP A 409 9.63 -33.67 25.41
CA ASP A 409 8.77 -32.71 24.73
C ASP A 409 8.59 -31.46 25.59
N ALA A 410 8.70 -30.30 24.94
CA ALA A 410 8.52 -28.98 25.55
C ALA A 410 7.05 -28.63 25.77
N GLY A 411 6.79 -27.88 26.84
CA GLY A 411 5.50 -27.33 27.23
C GLY A 411 5.63 -25.90 27.72
N VAL A 412 4.49 -25.24 27.84
CA VAL A 412 4.40 -23.85 28.31
C VAL A 412 3.24 -23.66 29.27
N VAL A 413 3.36 -22.64 30.11
CA VAL A 413 2.24 -22.00 30.81
C VAL A 413 2.25 -20.53 30.42
N CYS A 414 1.14 -20.04 29.87
CA CYS A 414 0.94 -18.66 29.45
C CYS A 414 0.21 -17.86 30.53
N SER A 415 0.41 -16.54 30.53
CA SER A 415 -0.34 -15.62 31.38
C SER A 415 -1.85 -15.81 31.19
N ASN A 416 -2.64 -15.77 32.27
CA ASN A 416 -4.11 -15.78 32.19
C ASN A 416 -4.69 -14.56 31.44
N GLU A 417 -3.88 -13.54 31.23
CA GLU A 417 -4.21 -12.36 30.43
C GLU A 417 -4.04 -12.69 28.93
N THR A 418 -5.17 -12.85 28.25
CA THR A 418 -5.21 -12.89 26.78
C THR A 418 -5.14 -11.46 26.27
N ARG A 419 -4.39 -11.22 25.18
CA ARG A 419 -4.26 -9.89 24.54
C ARG A 419 -5.58 -9.35 23.94
N GLY A 420 -6.73 -9.93 24.25
CA GLY A 420 -7.97 -9.66 23.52
C GLY A 420 -9.29 -9.84 24.27
N ALA A 421 -9.31 -9.94 25.60
CA ALA A 421 -10.54 -9.80 26.37
C ALA A 421 -10.68 -8.35 26.86
N HIS A 422 -11.67 -7.63 26.34
CA HIS A 422 -11.98 -6.26 26.71
C HIS A 422 -13.17 -6.26 27.67
N THR A 423 -12.93 -5.86 28.91
CA THR A 423 -13.97 -5.84 29.96
C THR A 423 -14.74 -4.53 29.92
N LEU A 424 -16.07 -4.61 29.78
CA LEU A 424 -17.00 -3.57 30.20
C LEU A 424 -17.38 -3.86 31.65
N ASP A 425 -17.03 -2.97 32.59
CA ASP A 425 -17.42 -3.11 34.00
C ASP A 425 -18.18 -1.86 34.47
N LEU A 426 -19.50 -2.04 34.61
CA LEU A 426 -20.44 -1.07 35.15
C LEU A 426 -21.09 -1.62 36.44
N SER A 427 -20.46 -2.61 37.08
CA SER A 427 -20.96 -3.28 38.29
C SER A 427 -21.04 -2.37 39.52
N GLY A 428 -20.45 -1.17 39.47
CA GLY A 428 -20.71 -0.12 40.46
C GLY A 428 -22.21 0.22 40.61
N GLU A 429 -23.04 -0.14 39.63
CA GLU A 429 -24.49 0.01 39.64
C GLU A 429 -25.25 -1.21 40.20
N LEU A 430 -24.67 -2.42 40.15
CA LEU A 430 -25.33 -3.69 40.49
C LEU A 430 -24.37 -4.70 41.15
N PRO A 431 -24.72 -5.33 42.29
CA PRO A 431 -23.80 -6.24 43.00
C PRO A 431 -23.39 -7.47 42.18
N ALA A 432 -22.12 -7.85 42.23
CA ALA A 432 -21.61 -9.08 41.61
C ALA A 432 -22.34 -10.37 42.05
N ALA A 433 -22.99 -10.35 43.22
CA ALA A 433 -23.84 -11.43 43.72
C ALA A 433 -25.03 -11.75 42.78
N LEU A 434 -25.47 -10.81 41.94
CA LEU A 434 -26.57 -11.03 41.01
C LEU A 434 -26.20 -12.00 39.87
N GLU A 435 -24.91 -12.16 39.55
CA GLU A 435 -24.45 -13.20 38.60
C GLU A 435 -24.78 -14.59 39.11
N GLN A 436 -24.52 -14.85 40.39
CA GLN A 436 -24.77 -16.15 41.01
C GLN A 436 -26.28 -16.47 41.02
N ILE A 437 -27.14 -15.45 41.13
CA ILE A 437 -28.59 -15.62 41.05
C ILE A 437 -28.98 -16.08 39.64
N PHE A 438 -28.49 -15.42 38.59
CA PHE A 438 -28.74 -15.86 37.22
C PHE A 438 -28.19 -17.27 36.97
N ASP A 439 -26.94 -17.55 37.34
CA ASP A 439 -26.30 -18.85 37.12
C ASP A 439 -26.99 -19.99 37.88
N SER A 440 -27.66 -19.70 38.99
CA SER A 440 -28.43 -20.71 39.74
C SER A 440 -29.63 -21.26 38.97
N GLN A 441 -30.19 -20.48 38.02
CA GLN A 441 -31.39 -20.81 37.25
C GLN A 441 -32.58 -21.27 38.12
N ARG A 442 -32.78 -20.66 39.30
CA ARG A 442 -33.83 -20.99 40.28
C ARG A 442 -34.60 -19.75 40.70
N GLY A 443 -35.88 -19.91 41.06
CA GLY A 443 -36.69 -18.83 41.65
C GLY A 443 -37.23 -17.79 40.66
N CYS A 444 -37.23 -18.12 39.36
CA CYS A 444 -37.57 -17.20 38.27
C CYS A 444 -39.08 -16.98 38.10
N ASP A 445 -39.46 -15.75 37.77
CA ASP A 445 -40.82 -15.33 37.40
C ASP A 445 -40.95 -14.99 35.89
N LEU A 446 -39.84 -15.08 35.16
CA LEU A 446 -39.75 -14.82 33.73
C LEU A 446 -39.00 -15.95 33.00
N SER A 447 -39.53 -16.37 31.85
CA SER A 447 -38.87 -17.31 30.94
C SER A 447 -38.47 -16.59 29.65
N ILE A 448 -37.18 -16.62 29.32
CA ILE A 448 -36.65 -16.08 28.06
C ILE A 448 -36.49 -17.23 27.07
N ARG A 449 -37.23 -17.22 25.96
CA ARG A 449 -37.08 -18.18 24.86
C ARG A 449 -36.22 -17.57 23.77
N VAL A 450 -35.20 -18.28 23.31
CA VAL A 450 -34.40 -17.83 22.16
C VAL A 450 -34.96 -18.48 20.90
N LYS A 451 -35.26 -17.67 19.89
CA LYS A 451 -35.65 -18.10 18.55
C LYS A 451 -34.56 -17.73 17.58
N VAL A 452 -34.04 -18.70 16.85
CA VAL A 452 -33.02 -18.44 15.81
C VAL A 452 -33.72 -17.88 14.57
N LYS A 453 -33.22 -16.77 14.02
CA LYS A 453 -33.77 -16.21 12.78
C LYS A 453 -33.62 -17.20 11.63
N ASP A 454 -34.64 -17.25 10.78
CA ASP A 454 -34.70 -18.08 9.57
C ASP A 454 -34.59 -19.61 9.80
N GLN A 455 -34.78 -20.06 11.04
CA GLN A 455 -34.83 -21.48 11.40
C GLN A 455 -36.07 -21.78 12.25
N GLU A 456 -36.65 -22.97 12.08
CA GLU A 456 -37.78 -23.45 12.90
C GLU A 456 -37.31 -24.07 14.24
N GLU A 457 -36.01 -24.28 14.43
CA GLU A 457 -35.48 -24.84 15.68
C GLU A 457 -35.63 -23.87 16.86
N GLU A 458 -36.24 -24.34 17.96
CA GLU A 458 -36.29 -23.61 19.22
C GLU A 458 -34.90 -23.60 19.87
N GLY A 459 -34.39 -22.40 20.15
CA GLY A 459 -33.12 -22.19 20.84
C GLY A 459 -33.22 -22.43 22.35
N PRO A 460 -32.13 -22.18 23.09
CA PRO A 460 -32.09 -22.40 24.53
C PRO A 460 -33.11 -21.51 25.27
N HIS A 461 -33.61 -22.03 26.39
CA HIS A 461 -34.50 -21.31 27.30
C HIS A 461 -33.74 -20.90 28.55
N PHE A 462 -33.92 -19.66 28.99
CA PHE A 462 -33.27 -19.12 30.18
C PHE A 462 -34.30 -18.72 31.24
N CYS A 463 -33.99 -19.07 32.47
CA CYS A 463 -34.72 -18.69 33.68
C CYS A 463 -34.29 -17.28 34.08
N ALA A 464 -35.21 -16.34 34.24
CA ALA A 464 -34.91 -14.95 34.56
C ALA A 464 -35.87 -14.31 35.60
N HIS A 465 -35.43 -13.18 36.15
CA HIS A 465 -36.10 -12.45 37.23
C HIS A 465 -36.51 -11.06 36.74
N ARG A 466 -37.81 -10.81 36.63
CA ARG A 466 -38.35 -9.56 36.10
C ARG A 466 -37.91 -8.35 36.93
N LEU A 467 -37.86 -8.50 38.25
CA LEU A 467 -37.48 -7.44 39.17
C LEU A 467 -36.01 -7.00 38.99
N ILE A 468 -35.11 -7.95 38.71
CA ILE A 468 -33.69 -7.64 38.45
C ILE A 468 -33.54 -6.99 37.09
N LEU A 469 -34.13 -7.58 36.04
CA LEU A 469 -34.05 -7.02 34.69
C LEU A 469 -34.70 -5.64 34.58
N ALA A 470 -35.85 -5.40 35.23
CA ALA A 470 -36.50 -4.09 35.21
C ALA A 470 -35.70 -2.99 35.92
N ALA A 471 -34.77 -3.35 36.82
CA ALA A 471 -33.87 -2.40 37.46
C ALA A 471 -32.73 -1.94 36.53
N ASN A 472 -32.41 -2.71 35.49
CA ASN A 472 -31.40 -2.36 34.51
C ASN A 472 -32.05 -1.58 33.33
N PRO A 473 -31.66 -0.32 33.07
CA PRO A 473 -32.20 0.47 31.97
C PRO A 473 -31.98 -0.19 30.60
N GLU A 474 -30.88 -0.93 30.41
CA GLU A 474 -30.56 -1.61 29.14
C GLU A 474 -31.36 -2.91 28.91
N ALA A 475 -32.09 -3.39 29.92
CA ALA A 475 -32.97 -4.56 29.79
C ALA A 475 -34.44 -4.16 29.56
N GLN A 476 -34.75 -2.86 29.50
CA GLN A 476 -36.12 -2.37 29.35
C GLN A 476 -36.77 -2.86 28.06
N ALA A 477 -36.05 -2.82 26.92
CA ALA A 477 -36.58 -3.28 25.64
C ALA A 477 -36.96 -4.76 25.66
N LEU A 478 -36.16 -5.60 26.33
CA LEU A 478 -36.45 -7.01 26.54
C LEU A 478 -37.71 -7.20 27.40
N CYS A 479 -37.95 -6.31 28.37
CA CYS A 479 -39.07 -6.39 29.31
C CYS A 479 -40.35 -5.66 28.86
N LYS A 480 -40.38 -5.06 27.65
CA LYS A 480 -41.54 -4.29 27.13
C LYS A 480 -42.83 -5.14 27.01
N ALA A 481 -42.72 -6.45 26.79
CA ALA A 481 -43.86 -7.32 26.58
C ALA A 481 -44.53 -7.76 27.91
N PRO A 482 -45.86 -7.61 28.06
CA PRO A 482 -46.59 -8.16 29.20
C PRO A 482 -46.68 -9.69 29.11
N GLY A 483 -46.37 -10.40 30.20
CA GLY A 483 -46.43 -11.87 30.25
C GLY A 483 -45.27 -12.51 31.02
N SER A 484 -45.37 -13.81 31.33
CA SER A 484 -44.33 -14.61 32.02
C SER A 484 -43.26 -15.15 31.06
N THR A 485 -43.41 -14.91 29.76
CA THR A 485 -42.52 -15.42 28.71
C THR A 485 -42.16 -14.30 27.75
N VAL A 486 -40.87 -14.14 27.47
CA VAL A 486 -40.33 -13.20 26.48
C VAL A 486 -39.57 -14.00 25.43
N THR A 487 -39.73 -13.64 24.16
CA THR A 487 -39.01 -14.28 23.05
C THR A 487 -37.94 -13.34 22.54
N MET A 488 -36.70 -13.82 22.51
CA MET A 488 -35.56 -13.15 21.90
C MET A 488 -35.29 -13.74 20.52
N GLU A 489 -35.28 -12.90 19.48
CA GLU A 489 -34.83 -13.32 18.16
C GLU A 489 -33.33 -13.06 18.01
N VAL A 490 -32.57 -14.07 17.59
CA VAL A 490 -31.10 -14.03 17.51
C VAL A 490 -30.61 -14.67 16.21
N ASP A 491 -29.58 -14.11 15.61
CA ASP A 491 -28.92 -14.71 14.44
C ASP A 491 -28.18 -16.01 14.86
N ALA A 492 -28.16 -17.03 14.00
CA ALA A 492 -27.55 -18.33 14.33
C ALA A 492 -26.07 -18.21 14.76
N GLU A 493 -25.30 -17.30 14.14
CA GLU A 493 -23.89 -17.05 14.49
C GLU A 493 -23.69 -16.50 15.92
N CYS A 494 -24.73 -15.89 16.50
CA CYS A 494 -24.66 -15.23 17.81
C CYS A 494 -25.26 -16.04 18.95
N LEU A 495 -25.76 -17.25 18.66
CA LEU A 495 -26.29 -18.16 19.66
C LEU A 495 -25.33 -18.44 20.84
N PRO A 496 -24.01 -18.64 20.64
CA PRO A 496 -23.09 -18.95 21.73
C PRO A 496 -22.96 -17.85 22.79
N VAL A 497 -23.18 -16.58 22.42
CA VAL A 497 -22.97 -15.43 23.32
C VAL A 497 -24.24 -14.95 24.04
N VAL A 498 -25.41 -15.56 23.75
CA VAL A 498 -26.70 -15.11 24.31
C VAL A 498 -26.73 -15.24 25.83
N ARG A 499 -26.17 -16.32 26.38
CA ARG A 499 -26.10 -16.51 27.83
C ARG A 499 -25.32 -15.38 28.50
N ASP A 500 -24.18 -15.02 27.93
CA ASP A 500 -23.30 -13.98 28.47
C ASP A 500 -23.94 -12.59 28.34
N PHE A 501 -24.68 -12.34 27.26
CA PHE A 501 -25.48 -11.11 27.13
C PHE A 501 -26.58 -11.00 28.18
N ILE A 502 -27.32 -12.07 28.46
CA ILE A 502 -28.35 -12.05 29.52
C ILE A 502 -27.68 -11.91 30.90
N ARG A 503 -26.54 -12.58 31.13
CA ARG A 503 -25.76 -12.44 32.36
C ARG A 503 -25.28 -11.00 32.57
N TYR A 504 -24.84 -10.32 31.50
CA TYR A 504 -24.51 -8.89 31.53
C TYR A 504 -25.69 -8.02 31.99
N LEU A 505 -26.93 -8.34 31.59
CA LEU A 505 -28.10 -7.59 32.05
C LEU A 505 -28.33 -7.68 33.57
N TYR A 506 -27.74 -8.67 34.26
CA TYR A 506 -27.77 -8.80 35.72
C TYR A 506 -26.61 -8.10 36.40
N SER A 507 -25.40 -8.25 35.86
CA SER A 507 -24.16 -7.86 36.55
C SER A 507 -23.56 -6.55 36.07
N ARG A 508 -24.00 -6.08 34.90
CA ARG A 508 -23.44 -4.93 34.20
C ARG A 508 -21.94 -5.10 33.92
N ARG A 509 -21.45 -6.34 33.90
CA ARG A 509 -20.07 -6.71 33.61
C ARG A 509 -20.00 -7.75 32.50
N LEU A 510 -19.14 -7.54 31.52
CA LEU A 510 -18.97 -8.43 30.38
C LEU A 510 -17.54 -8.38 29.84
N ASP A 511 -16.96 -9.55 29.60
CA ASP A 511 -15.69 -9.69 28.90
C ASP A 511 -15.95 -9.99 27.42
N ILE A 512 -15.41 -9.14 26.53
CA ILE A 512 -15.68 -9.19 25.09
C ILE A 512 -14.39 -9.46 24.34
N SER A 513 -14.42 -10.45 23.43
CA SER A 513 -13.32 -10.70 22.51
C SER A 513 -13.58 -10.07 21.14
N LEU A 514 -12.52 -9.84 20.35
CA LEU A 514 -12.66 -9.38 18.97
C LEU A 514 -13.45 -10.35 18.06
N THR A 515 -13.55 -11.64 18.46
CA THR A 515 -14.36 -12.64 17.76
C THR A 515 -15.83 -12.60 18.16
N SER A 516 -16.15 -12.18 19.39
CA SER A 516 -17.51 -12.13 19.92
C SER A 516 -18.15 -10.74 19.84
N VAL A 517 -17.35 -9.67 19.69
CA VAL A 517 -17.78 -8.26 19.67
C VAL A 517 -18.90 -8.00 18.68
N LYS A 518 -18.87 -8.60 17.48
CA LYS A 518 -19.92 -8.44 16.48
C LYS A 518 -21.27 -8.93 16.99
N CYS A 519 -21.28 -10.07 17.68
CA CYS A 519 -22.52 -10.63 18.20
C CYS A 519 -23.05 -9.87 19.42
N PHE A 520 -22.17 -9.42 20.31
CA PHE A 520 -22.58 -8.54 21.40
C PHE A 520 -23.12 -7.21 20.90
N HIS A 521 -22.50 -6.60 19.88
CA HIS A 521 -23.02 -5.38 19.25
C HIS A 521 -24.41 -5.60 18.62
N LYS A 522 -24.62 -6.72 17.91
CA LYS A 522 -25.93 -7.06 17.31
C LYS A 522 -27.01 -7.19 18.36
N LEU A 523 -26.72 -7.91 19.45
CA LEU A 523 -27.66 -8.08 20.56
C LEU A 523 -27.92 -6.74 21.26
N ALA A 524 -26.88 -5.95 21.52
CA ALA A 524 -27.02 -4.64 22.15
C ALA A 524 -27.87 -3.68 21.32
N SER A 525 -27.64 -3.63 20.00
CA SER A 525 -28.46 -2.85 19.06
C SER A 525 -29.92 -3.33 19.03
N ALA A 526 -30.16 -4.65 18.94
CA ALA A 526 -31.50 -5.22 18.85
C ALA A 526 -32.35 -5.02 20.13
N TYR A 527 -31.70 -4.98 21.30
CA TYR A 527 -32.35 -4.82 22.60
C TYR A 527 -32.07 -3.47 23.26
N GLU A 528 -31.66 -2.46 22.49
CA GLU A 528 -31.48 -1.07 22.94
C GLU A 528 -30.50 -0.91 24.14
N ALA A 529 -29.50 -1.79 24.27
CA ALA A 529 -28.45 -1.68 25.29
C ALA A 529 -27.35 -0.69 24.82
N GLN A 530 -27.63 0.61 24.95
CA GLN A 530 -26.83 1.68 24.35
C GLN A 530 -25.37 1.77 24.82
N GLN A 531 -25.09 1.51 26.10
CA GLN A 531 -23.74 1.57 26.65
C GLN A 531 -22.92 0.37 26.19
N LEU A 532 -23.50 -0.83 26.20
CA LEU A 532 -22.86 -2.01 25.63
C LEU A 532 -22.63 -1.84 24.12
N GLN A 533 -23.63 -1.33 23.39
CA GLN A 533 -23.52 -1.05 21.97
C GLN A 533 -22.37 -0.07 21.68
N SER A 534 -22.31 1.05 22.41
CA SER A 534 -21.24 2.06 22.26
C SER A 534 -19.86 1.48 22.60
N PHE A 535 -19.76 0.64 23.63
CA PHE A 535 -18.53 -0.04 23.98
C PHE A 535 -18.09 -1.00 22.88
N CYS A 536 -18.98 -1.87 22.38
CA CYS A 536 -18.67 -2.76 21.26
C CYS A 536 -18.30 -1.98 19.98
N ALA A 537 -18.96 -0.86 19.69
CA ALA A 537 -18.63 0.01 18.57
C ALA A 537 -17.19 0.54 18.67
N SER A 538 -16.76 0.94 19.88
CA SER A 538 -15.38 1.36 20.12
C SER A 538 -14.36 0.23 19.94
N LEU A 539 -14.73 -1.03 20.23
CA LEU A 539 -13.84 -2.17 20.03
C LEU A 539 -13.64 -2.51 18.54
N PHE A 540 -14.60 -2.22 17.67
CA PHE A 540 -14.40 -2.34 16.23
C PHE A 540 -13.32 -1.38 15.71
N ALA A 541 -13.07 -0.27 16.40
CA ALA A 541 -12.01 0.68 16.06
C ALA A 541 -10.61 0.03 16.13
N ILE A 542 -10.43 -1.04 16.91
CA ILE A 542 -9.20 -1.82 16.99
C ILE A 542 -8.95 -2.60 15.69
N LEU A 543 -10.01 -3.01 14.99
CA LEU A 543 -9.90 -3.82 13.77
C LEU A 543 -9.62 -2.99 12.51
N LEU A 544 -9.97 -1.70 12.51
CA LEU A 544 -9.88 -0.85 11.31
C LEU A 544 -8.43 -0.64 10.81
N PRO A 545 -7.43 -0.39 11.66
CA PRO A 545 -6.05 -0.18 11.22
C PRO A 545 -5.37 -1.42 10.64
N GLU A 546 -5.86 -2.62 10.97
CA GLU A 546 -5.21 -3.90 10.64
C GLU A 546 -5.47 -4.36 9.21
N ASP A 547 -6.50 -3.83 8.52
CA ASP A 547 -6.81 -4.23 7.14
C ASP A 547 -6.09 -3.34 6.10
N PRO A 548 -5.07 -3.86 5.39
CA PRO A 548 -4.39 -3.10 4.34
C PRO A 548 -5.29 -2.80 3.13
N SER A 549 -6.35 -3.61 2.92
CA SER A 549 -7.22 -3.55 1.74
C SER A 549 -8.38 -2.56 1.83
N PHE A 550 -8.64 -2.01 3.02
CA PHE A 550 -9.82 -1.18 3.33
C PHE A 550 -11.18 -1.86 3.10
N GLN A 551 -11.20 -3.18 2.98
CA GLN A 551 -12.46 -3.90 2.85
C GLN A 551 -13.20 -3.90 4.19
N ALA A 552 -12.54 -4.28 5.29
CA ALA A 552 -13.15 -4.36 6.61
C ALA A 552 -13.76 -3.03 7.09
N PRO A 553 -13.12 -1.85 6.90
CA PRO A 553 -13.76 -0.55 7.15
C PRO A 553 -15.02 -0.30 6.34
N LEU A 554 -15.08 -0.72 5.08
CA LEU A 554 -16.27 -0.53 4.23
C LEU A 554 -17.40 -1.49 4.61
N ASP A 555 -17.06 -2.73 4.97
CA ASP A 555 -18.03 -3.70 5.45
C ASP A 555 -18.59 -3.31 6.82
N LEU A 556 -17.74 -2.77 7.71
CA LEU A 556 -18.16 -2.22 8.99
C LEU A 556 -19.04 -0.97 8.83
N TYR A 557 -18.73 -0.09 7.87
CA TYR A 557 -19.61 1.04 7.54
C TYR A 557 -20.97 0.56 7.03
N ALA A 558 -21.01 -0.42 6.12
CA ALA A 558 -22.28 -0.98 5.64
C ALA A 558 -23.07 -1.65 6.79
N TYR A 559 -22.38 -2.32 7.70
CA TYR A 559 -22.96 -2.90 8.91
C TYR A 559 -23.50 -1.83 9.88
N ALA A 560 -22.79 -0.72 10.07
CA ALA A 560 -23.23 0.40 10.89
C ALA A 560 -24.54 1.01 10.36
N LEU A 561 -24.65 1.20 9.04
CA LEU A 561 -25.88 1.66 8.40
C LEU A 561 -27.04 0.66 8.59
N ALA A 562 -26.76 -0.64 8.46
CA ALA A 562 -27.76 -1.69 8.64
C ALA A 562 -28.28 -1.76 10.09
N THR A 563 -27.44 -1.42 11.07
CA THR A 563 -27.77 -1.41 12.50
C THR A 563 -28.19 -0.04 13.03
N GLN A 564 -28.19 1.00 12.17
CA GLN A 564 -28.47 2.39 12.51
C GLN A 564 -27.61 2.89 13.68
N ASP A 565 -26.33 2.52 13.69
CA ASP A 565 -25.38 2.92 14.73
C ASP A 565 -24.58 4.16 14.29
N PRO A 566 -24.94 5.37 14.77
CA PRO A 566 -24.27 6.61 14.38
C PRO A 566 -22.83 6.70 14.92
N VAL A 567 -22.52 6.00 16.03
CA VAL A 567 -21.19 6.03 16.63
C VAL A 567 -20.23 5.19 15.78
N LEU A 568 -20.64 3.98 15.41
CA LEU A 568 -19.85 3.12 14.53
C LEU A 568 -19.73 3.71 13.13
N GLU A 569 -20.79 4.34 12.61
CA GLU A 569 -20.76 5.06 11.34
C GLU A 569 -19.69 6.15 11.35
N GLU A 570 -19.71 7.03 12.35
CA GLU A 570 -18.75 8.13 12.49
C GLU A 570 -17.32 7.62 12.65
N LEU A 571 -17.10 6.54 13.42
CA LEU A 571 -15.77 5.92 13.55
C LEU A 571 -15.23 5.43 12.19
N CYS A 572 -16.06 4.75 11.40
CA CYS A 572 -15.66 4.28 10.08
C CYS A 572 -15.37 5.44 9.13
N VAL A 573 -16.25 6.46 9.10
CA VAL A 573 -16.09 7.65 8.26
C VAL A 573 -14.83 8.43 8.65
N GLN A 574 -14.58 8.63 9.94
CA GLN A 574 -13.40 9.33 10.45
C GLN A 574 -12.10 8.59 10.08
N PHE A 575 -12.07 7.26 10.26
CA PHE A 575 -10.91 6.44 9.88
C PHE A 575 -10.62 6.53 8.38
N LEU A 576 -11.65 6.39 7.54
CA LEU A 576 -11.55 6.50 6.10
C LEU A 576 -11.15 7.91 5.65
N ALA A 577 -11.61 8.96 6.35
CA ALA A 577 -11.25 10.33 6.05
C ALA A 577 -9.76 10.61 6.31
N TRP A 578 -9.22 10.14 7.45
CA TRP A 578 -7.80 10.28 7.76
C TRP A 578 -6.90 9.43 6.87
N ASN A 579 -7.40 8.30 6.36
CA ASN A 579 -6.63 7.38 5.53
C ASN A 579 -7.07 7.40 4.05
N PHE A 580 -7.68 8.50 3.59
CA PHE A 580 -8.28 8.59 2.26
C PHE A 580 -7.25 8.41 1.15
N GLU A 581 -6.04 8.96 1.31
CA GLU A 581 -4.93 8.73 0.39
C GLU A 581 -4.68 7.23 0.17
N GLY A 582 -4.59 6.45 1.27
CA GLY A 582 -4.45 5.00 1.20
C GLY A 582 -5.67 4.31 0.59
N LEU A 583 -6.88 4.80 0.87
CA LEU A 583 -8.13 4.27 0.32
C LEU A 583 -8.18 4.40 -1.20
N THR A 584 -7.78 5.56 -1.75
CA THR A 584 -7.80 5.80 -3.21
C THR A 584 -6.84 4.92 -4.01
N GLN A 585 -5.82 4.37 -3.33
CA GLN A 585 -4.83 3.46 -3.92
C GLN A 585 -5.18 1.97 -3.70
N ALA A 586 -6.21 1.70 -2.88
CA ALA A 586 -6.59 0.33 -2.53
C ALA A 586 -7.51 -0.30 -3.58
N THR A 587 -7.50 -1.63 -3.65
CA THR A 587 -8.38 -2.42 -4.52
C THR A 587 -9.86 -2.26 -4.19
N ALA A 588 -10.18 -1.78 -2.97
CA ALA A 588 -11.54 -1.49 -2.55
C ALA A 588 -12.10 -0.15 -3.06
N TRP A 589 -11.26 0.74 -3.61
CA TRP A 589 -11.67 2.07 -4.08
C TRP A 589 -12.92 2.09 -4.98
N PRO A 590 -13.06 1.20 -5.99
CA PRO A 590 -14.23 1.21 -6.86
C PRO A 590 -15.53 0.80 -6.14
N ARG A 591 -15.42 0.09 -5.01
CA ARG A 591 -16.55 -0.38 -4.20
C ARG A 591 -17.12 0.70 -3.29
N VAL A 592 -16.41 1.79 -3.05
CA VAL A 592 -16.85 2.88 -2.15
C VAL A 592 -18.17 3.50 -2.64
N PRO A 593 -19.26 3.48 -1.83
CA PRO A 593 -20.54 4.05 -2.22
C PRO A 593 -20.53 5.57 -2.46
N THR A 594 -21.34 6.06 -3.39
CA THR A 594 -21.51 7.49 -3.68
C THR A 594 -21.87 8.29 -2.42
N ALA A 595 -22.77 7.77 -1.58
CA ALA A 595 -23.19 8.41 -0.34
C ALA A 595 -22.02 8.58 0.64
N LEU A 596 -21.19 7.54 0.81
CA LEU A 596 -20.00 7.60 1.64
C LEU A 596 -18.97 8.59 1.08
N LEU A 597 -18.73 8.61 -0.23
CA LEU A 597 -17.86 9.63 -0.84
C LEU A 597 -18.36 11.04 -0.59
N GLN A 598 -19.67 11.27 -0.69
CA GLN A 598 -20.24 12.61 -0.44
C GLN A 598 -20.02 13.04 1.02
N LEU A 599 -20.13 12.12 1.98
CA LEU A 599 -19.80 12.36 3.38
C LEU A 599 -18.31 12.68 3.54
N LEU A 600 -17.41 11.82 3.04
CA LEU A 600 -15.96 12.01 3.13
C LEU A 600 -15.50 13.34 2.51
N LEU A 601 -15.97 13.65 1.31
CA LEU A 601 -15.64 14.89 0.60
C LEU A 601 -16.18 16.14 1.31
N SER A 602 -17.18 16.03 2.17
CA SER A 602 -17.65 17.17 2.95
C SER A 602 -16.77 17.45 4.18
N ARG A 603 -15.90 16.53 4.60
CA ARG A 603 -15.13 16.65 5.83
C ARG A 603 -13.90 17.54 5.70
N SER A 604 -13.73 18.45 6.65
CA SER A 604 -12.55 19.33 6.69
C SER A 604 -11.27 18.53 6.95
N GLU A 605 -11.35 17.50 7.78
CA GLU A 605 -10.25 16.65 8.24
C GLU A 605 -9.92 15.49 7.28
N LEU A 606 -10.48 15.52 6.08
CA LEU A 606 -10.10 14.60 5.01
C LEU A 606 -8.62 14.79 4.67
N ALA A 607 -7.82 13.72 4.81
CA ALA A 607 -6.38 13.75 4.58
C ALA A 607 -6.06 13.30 3.15
N VAL A 608 -5.52 14.23 2.35
CA VAL A 608 -5.23 14.01 0.93
C VAL A 608 -3.96 14.75 0.51
N PRO A 609 -3.21 14.30 -0.52
CA PRO A 609 -2.01 15.03 -0.95
C PRO A 609 -2.30 16.45 -1.42
N SER A 610 -3.40 16.63 -2.17
CA SER A 610 -3.90 17.89 -2.71
C SER A 610 -5.34 17.73 -3.21
N GLU A 611 -6.06 18.82 -3.46
CA GLU A 611 -7.39 18.75 -4.13
C GLU A 611 -7.29 18.20 -5.55
N LEU A 612 -6.18 18.44 -6.25
CA LEU A 612 -5.96 17.87 -7.58
C LEU A 612 -5.88 16.34 -7.49
N ALA A 613 -5.11 15.79 -6.55
CA ALA A 613 -5.01 14.34 -6.36
C ALA A 613 -6.38 13.72 -6.01
N LEU A 614 -7.17 14.40 -5.17
CA LEU A 614 -8.53 14.00 -4.84
C LEU A 614 -9.43 13.98 -6.08
N LEU A 615 -9.38 15.03 -6.91
CA LEU A 615 -10.19 15.12 -8.13
C LEU A 615 -9.79 14.07 -9.17
N THR A 616 -8.50 13.79 -9.33
CA THR A 616 -8.00 12.70 -10.19
C THR A 616 -8.47 11.33 -9.69
N ALA A 617 -8.44 11.08 -8.38
CA ALA A 617 -8.96 9.84 -7.82
C ALA A 617 -10.47 9.68 -8.06
N LEU A 618 -11.23 10.77 -8.00
CA LEU A 618 -12.66 10.80 -8.32
C LEU A 618 -12.94 10.52 -9.81
N ASP A 619 -12.09 11.01 -10.71
CA ASP A 619 -12.17 10.72 -12.16
C ASP A 619 -12.02 9.21 -12.43
N VAL A 620 -11.00 8.58 -11.82
CA VAL A 620 -10.78 7.13 -11.90
C VAL A 620 -11.97 6.36 -11.33
N TRP A 621 -12.45 6.73 -10.15
CA TRP A 621 -13.61 6.10 -9.52
C TRP A 621 -14.87 6.18 -10.40
N SER A 622 -15.11 7.34 -11.02
CA SER A 622 -16.27 7.57 -11.87
C SER A 622 -16.23 6.70 -13.13
N GLN A 623 -15.05 6.46 -13.71
CA GLN A 623 -14.90 5.60 -14.90
C GLN A 623 -15.24 4.14 -14.60
N GLU A 624 -14.86 3.65 -13.42
CA GLU A 624 -15.11 2.26 -13.01
C GLU A 624 -16.54 2.02 -12.56
N ARG A 625 -17.09 2.89 -11.69
CA ARG A 625 -18.42 2.70 -11.11
C ARG A 625 -19.56 3.18 -12.01
N ARG A 626 -19.28 4.09 -12.95
CA ARG A 626 -20.26 4.72 -13.86
C ARG A 626 -21.50 5.28 -13.13
N PRO A 627 -21.33 6.14 -12.11
CA PRO A 627 -22.43 6.81 -11.43
C PRO A 627 -23.24 7.71 -12.38
N SER A 628 -24.43 8.11 -11.96
CA SER A 628 -25.25 9.05 -12.74
C SER A 628 -24.61 10.44 -12.81
N HIS A 629 -24.91 11.18 -13.87
CA HIS A 629 -24.42 12.55 -14.08
C HIS A 629 -24.67 13.47 -12.87
N GLY A 630 -25.86 13.40 -12.28
CA GLY A 630 -26.21 14.18 -11.09
C GLY A 630 -25.44 13.80 -9.82
N GLU A 631 -25.03 12.54 -9.68
CA GLU A 631 -24.19 12.09 -8.57
C GLU A 631 -22.77 12.64 -8.69
N VAL A 632 -22.17 12.54 -9.88
CA VAL A 632 -20.84 13.09 -10.16
C VAL A 632 -20.82 14.60 -9.92
N ALA A 633 -21.84 15.31 -10.41
CA ALA A 633 -21.96 16.74 -10.18
C ALA A 633 -21.97 17.10 -8.69
N ARG A 634 -22.68 16.33 -7.84
CA ARG A 634 -22.69 16.53 -6.38
C ARG A 634 -21.32 16.26 -5.74
N LEU A 635 -20.57 15.27 -6.23
CA LEU A 635 -19.24 14.96 -5.72
C LEU A 635 -18.22 16.04 -6.12
N VAL A 636 -18.21 16.44 -7.39
CA VAL A 636 -17.34 17.52 -7.91
C VAL A 636 -17.63 18.85 -7.22
N ASP A 637 -18.89 19.11 -6.85
CA ASP A 637 -19.25 20.32 -6.13
C ASP A 637 -18.58 20.43 -4.75
N LYS A 638 -18.23 19.29 -4.13
CA LYS A 638 -17.50 19.24 -2.84
C LYS A 638 -15.98 19.39 -2.98
N VAL A 639 -15.44 19.39 -4.19
CA VAL A 639 -14.00 19.60 -4.43
C VAL A 639 -13.66 21.09 -4.32
N ARG A 640 -12.57 21.43 -3.62
CA ARG A 640 -12.22 22.80 -3.26
C ARG A 640 -11.27 23.42 -4.30
N PHE A 641 -11.81 23.77 -5.46
CA PHE A 641 -11.03 24.36 -6.57
C PHE A 641 -10.18 25.58 -6.16
N PRO A 642 -10.62 26.50 -5.26
CA PRO A 642 -9.78 27.59 -4.78
C PRO A 642 -8.49 27.16 -4.07
N MET A 643 -8.37 25.90 -3.65
CA MET A 643 -7.17 25.34 -3.02
C MET A 643 -6.24 24.63 -4.04
N MET A 644 -6.55 24.70 -5.34
CA MET A 644 -5.68 24.23 -6.42
C MET A 644 -4.87 25.38 -6.98
N LEU A 645 -3.63 25.13 -7.42
CA LEU A 645 -2.81 26.16 -8.07
C LEU A 645 -3.43 26.57 -9.43
N PRO A 646 -3.27 27.84 -9.86
CA PRO A 646 -3.77 28.31 -11.16
C PRO A 646 -3.31 27.46 -12.36
N GLU A 647 -2.08 26.94 -12.32
CA GLU A 647 -1.56 26.01 -13.33
C GLU A 647 -2.36 24.72 -13.39
N HIS A 648 -2.65 24.10 -12.23
CA HIS A 648 -3.46 22.89 -12.16
C HIS A 648 -4.88 23.11 -12.65
N LEU A 649 -5.49 24.27 -12.33
CA LEU A 649 -6.82 24.64 -12.79
C LEU A 649 -6.90 24.73 -14.32
N PHE A 650 -5.86 25.25 -14.97
CA PHE A 650 -5.78 25.32 -16.42
C PHE A 650 -5.62 23.93 -17.07
N GLU A 651 -4.89 23.04 -16.42
CA GLU A 651 -4.60 21.69 -16.92
C GLU A 651 -5.79 20.72 -16.82
N LEU A 652 -6.80 20.99 -15.98
CA LEU A 652 -7.96 20.11 -15.77
C LEU A 652 -8.67 19.73 -17.07
N GLN A 653 -8.76 20.65 -18.03
CA GLN A 653 -9.44 20.42 -19.32
C GLN A 653 -8.73 19.40 -20.22
N PHE A 654 -7.44 19.17 -20.01
CA PHE A 654 -6.63 18.25 -20.80
C PHE A 654 -6.48 16.89 -20.11
N ASN A 655 -6.43 16.89 -18.77
CA ASN A 655 -6.03 15.72 -17.99
C ASN A 655 -7.19 14.96 -17.35
N LEU A 656 -8.41 15.51 -17.32
CA LEU A 656 -9.56 14.87 -16.67
C LEU A 656 -10.70 14.56 -17.65
N SER A 657 -11.17 13.30 -17.60
CA SER A 657 -12.33 12.88 -18.38
C SER A 657 -13.64 13.54 -17.88
N LEU A 658 -13.72 13.79 -16.57
CA LEU A 658 -14.84 14.45 -15.91
C LEU A 658 -15.06 15.89 -16.39
N TYR A 659 -14.01 16.58 -16.85
CA TYR A 659 -14.14 17.95 -17.36
C TYR A 659 -15.13 18.00 -18.54
N TRP A 660 -14.93 17.13 -19.54
CA TRP A 660 -15.75 17.14 -20.77
C TRP A 660 -17.19 16.70 -20.54
N SER A 661 -17.45 15.88 -19.52
CA SER A 661 -18.81 15.46 -19.17
C SER A 661 -19.57 16.50 -18.32
N HIS A 662 -18.85 17.42 -17.65
CA HIS A 662 -19.41 18.41 -16.73
C HIS A 662 -18.85 19.81 -16.97
N GLU A 663 -18.61 20.18 -18.23
CA GLU A 663 -17.87 21.37 -18.63
C GLU A 663 -18.38 22.65 -17.95
N ALA A 664 -19.70 22.87 -17.94
CA ALA A 664 -20.30 24.05 -17.32
C ALA A 664 -20.03 24.15 -15.81
N LEU A 665 -20.02 23.02 -15.09
CA LEU A 665 -19.71 22.98 -13.66
C LEU A 665 -18.23 23.30 -13.42
N PHE A 666 -17.34 22.69 -14.20
CA PHE A 666 -15.90 22.93 -14.12
C PHE A 666 -15.55 24.38 -14.45
N GLN A 667 -16.09 24.95 -15.53
CA GLN A 667 -15.88 26.35 -15.89
C GLN A 667 -16.32 27.30 -14.78
N LYS A 668 -17.48 27.05 -14.16
CA LYS A 668 -17.96 27.83 -13.01
C LYS A 668 -17.00 27.76 -11.82
N LYS A 669 -16.53 26.56 -11.46
CA LYS A 669 -15.62 26.32 -10.33
C LYS A 669 -14.22 26.89 -10.59
N ILE A 670 -13.70 26.76 -11.82
CA ILE A 670 -12.41 27.33 -12.23
C ILE A 670 -12.47 28.86 -12.17
N LEU A 671 -13.55 29.48 -12.66
CA LEU A 671 -13.70 30.93 -12.59
C LEU A 671 -13.72 31.42 -11.13
N GLN A 672 -14.44 30.74 -10.25
CA GLN A 672 -14.45 31.02 -8.81
C GLN A 672 -13.05 30.95 -8.20
N ALA A 673 -12.26 29.94 -8.57
CA ALA A 673 -10.91 29.76 -8.07
C ALA A 673 -9.91 30.80 -8.62
N LEU A 674 -10.00 31.15 -9.92
CA LEU A 674 -9.18 32.20 -10.50
C LEU A 674 -9.48 33.58 -9.89
N GLU A 675 -10.76 33.87 -9.61
CA GLU A 675 -11.14 35.09 -8.89
C GLU A 675 -10.50 35.11 -7.49
N PHE A 676 -10.50 33.98 -6.77
CA PHE A 676 -9.81 33.83 -5.49
C PHE A 676 -8.30 34.07 -5.57
N HIS A 677 -7.62 33.62 -6.63
CA HIS A 677 -6.17 33.82 -6.79
C HIS A 677 -5.77 35.22 -7.26
N THR A 678 -6.68 35.97 -7.88
CA THR A 678 -6.33 37.25 -8.54
C THR A 678 -6.79 38.48 -7.77
N VAL A 679 -7.88 38.37 -7.00
CA VAL A 679 -8.46 39.50 -6.28
C VAL A 679 -8.02 39.48 -4.82
N PRO A 680 -7.54 40.61 -4.26
CA PRO A 680 -7.24 40.72 -2.84
C PRO A 680 -8.42 40.25 -1.99
N PHE A 681 -8.14 39.36 -1.05
CA PHE A 681 -9.16 38.65 -0.29
C PHE A 681 -10.21 39.57 0.38
N ARG A 682 -9.77 40.73 0.93
CA ARG A 682 -10.67 41.71 1.56
C ARG A 682 -11.76 42.22 0.62
N LEU A 683 -11.44 42.41 -0.66
CA LEU A 683 -12.39 42.89 -1.67
C LEU A 683 -13.40 41.79 -2.04
N LEU A 684 -12.96 40.53 -2.09
CA LEU A 684 -13.86 39.40 -2.31
C LEU A 684 -14.84 39.24 -1.15
N ALA A 685 -14.37 39.25 0.09
CA ALA A 685 -15.24 39.18 1.27
C ALA A 685 -16.27 40.31 1.29
N GLN A 686 -15.85 41.55 1.00
CA GLN A 686 -16.71 42.74 1.02
C GLN A 686 -17.78 42.74 -0.09
N HIS A 687 -17.41 42.37 -1.33
CA HIS A 687 -18.30 42.55 -2.48
C HIS A 687 -19.07 41.29 -2.89
N ARG A 688 -18.55 40.10 -2.59
CA ARG A 688 -19.23 38.81 -2.85
C ARG A 688 -19.92 38.26 -1.61
N GLY A 689 -19.70 38.86 -0.43
CA GLY A 689 -20.22 38.33 0.83
C GLY A 689 -19.64 36.95 1.16
N LEU A 690 -18.43 36.64 0.69
CA LEU A 690 -17.81 35.34 0.92
C LEU A 690 -17.60 35.15 2.42
N ASN A 691 -18.21 34.10 2.96
CA ASN A 691 -17.92 33.67 4.30
C ASN A 691 -16.72 32.71 4.28
N LEU A 692 -15.65 33.09 4.99
CA LEU A 692 -14.43 32.27 5.09
C LEU A 692 -14.63 30.94 5.79
N THR A 693 -15.76 30.77 6.49
CA THR A 693 -16.14 29.48 7.07
C THR A 693 -16.83 28.56 6.05
N GLU A 694 -17.02 28.99 4.80
CA GLU A 694 -17.52 28.09 3.75
C GLU A 694 -16.44 27.05 3.40
N ASP A 695 -16.88 25.79 3.33
CA ASP A 695 -16.00 24.63 3.08
C ASP A 695 -15.13 24.80 1.83
N ALA A 696 -15.57 25.55 0.83
CA ALA A 696 -14.86 25.75 -0.43
C ALA A 696 -13.54 26.54 -0.29
N TYR A 697 -13.40 27.33 0.77
CA TYR A 697 -12.25 28.21 1.00
C TYR A 697 -11.37 27.78 2.18
N GLN A 698 -11.79 26.74 2.91
CA GLN A 698 -10.99 26.16 3.97
C GLN A 698 -10.06 25.07 3.39
N PRO A 699 -8.75 25.10 3.63
CA PRO A 699 -7.85 24.00 3.25
C PRO A 699 -8.25 22.69 3.94
N ARG A 700 -7.94 21.52 3.35
CA ARG A 700 -8.05 20.22 4.03
C ARG A 700 -6.75 19.87 4.77
N LEU A 701 -6.62 18.64 5.26
CA LEU A 701 -5.34 18.14 5.77
C LEU A 701 -4.48 17.69 4.59
N TYR A 702 -3.71 18.61 4.02
CA TYR A 702 -2.86 18.30 2.86
C TYR A 702 -1.59 17.54 3.28
N THR A 703 -1.46 16.28 2.83
CA THR A 703 -0.37 15.37 3.19
C THR A 703 0.85 15.46 2.28
N SER A 704 0.83 16.35 1.27
CA SER A 704 1.99 16.58 0.41
C SER A 704 3.15 17.22 1.19
N PRO A 705 4.42 16.98 0.78
CA PRO A 705 5.60 17.55 1.45
C PRO A 705 5.62 19.08 1.52
N THR A 706 4.85 19.75 0.67
CA THR A 706 4.72 21.21 0.65
C THR A 706 4.03 21.74 1.91
N TRP A 707 3.05 21.00 2.43
CA TRP A 707 2.16 21.43 3.53
C TRP A 707 2.32 20.59 4.80
N SER A 708 3.20 19.58 4.77
CA SER A 708 3.35 18.63 5.85
C SER A 708 4.78 18.13 6.01
N ALA A 709 5.08 17.67 7.22
CA ALA A 709 6.35 17.04 7.56
C ALA A 709 6.09 15.72 8.30
N SER A 710 6.72 14.64 7.82
CA SER A 710 6.68 13.33 8.48
C SER A 710 7.85 13.21 9.44
N VAL A 711 7.58 12.75 10.66
CA VAL A 711 8.59 12.58 11.71
C VAL A 711 8.52 11.14 12.20
N SER A 712 9.63 10.41 12.08
CA SER A 712 9.79 9.04 12.58
C SER A 712 10.46 9.04 13.96
N ARG A 713 10.06 8.09 14.81
CA ARG A 713 10.63 7.91 16.13
C ARG A 713 11.99 7.20 16.00
N SER A 714 13.08 7.85 16.43
CA SER A 714 14.36 7.16 16.71
C SER A 714 14.59 7.12 18.23
N SER A 715 15.25 6.07 18.73
CA SER A 715 15.54 5.90 20.17
C SER A 715 16.39 7.02 20.79
N SER A 716 16.94 7.92 19.97
CA SER A 716 17.79 9.05 20.37
C SER A 716 17.11 10.42 20.36
N SER A 717 15.82 10.53 20.02
CA SER A 717 15.22 11.81 19.62
C SER A 717 14.08 12.35 20.51
N CYS A 718 14.04 11.95 21.80
CA CYS A 718 13.14 12.54 22.80
C CYS A 718 13.31 14.07 22.94
N TRP A 719 14.54 14.54 23.08
CA TRP A 719 14.83 15.94 23.43
C TRP A 719 14.73 16.93 22.27
N ASN A 720 14.76 16.46 21.02
CA ASN A 720 14.86 17.34 19.84
C ASN A 720 13.51 17.68 19.19
N TYR A 721 12.43 16.95 19.49
CA TYR A 721 11.12 17.13 18.85
C TYR A 721 9.98 17.42 19.84
N GLY A 722 10.30 17.83 21.08
CA GLY A 722 9.33 18.26 22.07
C GLY A 722 8.62 17.15 22.87
N PHE A 723 8.96 15.88 22.66
CA PHE A 723 8.39 14.75 23.39
C PHE A 723 9.01 14.62 24.81
N SER A 724 8.19 14.68 25.87
CA SER A 724 8.67 14.34 27.22
C SER A 724 8.89 12.83 27.34
N CYS A 725 9.99 12.43 27.99
CA CYS A 725 10.44 11.03 28.10
C CYS A 725 10.62 10.54 29.54
N SER A 726 9.97 11.19 30.51
CA SER A 726 9.74 10.57 31.81
C SER A 726 8.48 9.70 31.75
N SER A 727 8.43 8.59 32.50
CA SER A 727 7.25 7.72 32.62
C SER A 727 6.04 8.44 33.21
N ASP A 728 6.28 9.55 33.93
CA ASP A 728 5.31 10.21 34.79
C ASP A 728 4.78 11.54 34.22
N GLU A 729 5.40 12.09 33.16
CA GLU A 729 4.89 13.29 32.47
C GLU A 729 4.04 12.93 31.24
N VAL A 730 3.01 13.75 30.95
CA VAL A 730 2.21 13.58 29.75
C VAL A 730 3.02 14.07 28.54
N PRO A 731 3.24 13.23 27.51
CA PRO A 731 4.02 13.64 26.35
C PRO A 731 3.32 14.79 25.62
N LEU A 732 4.08 15.87 25.40
CA LEU A 732 3.63 17.06 24.67
C LEU A 732 4.23 17.05 23.26
N LEU A 733 3.50 17.60 22.29
CA LEU A 733 4.02 17.88 20.95
C LEU A 733 4.35 19.37 20.87
N GLY A 734 5.61 19.72 20.69
CA GLY A 734 6.08 21.11 20.57
C GLY A 734 6.23 21.57 19.11
N LEU A 735 5.62 22.68 18.71
CA LEU A 735 5.81 23.31 17.40
C LEU A 735 6.29 24.76 17.57
N SER A 736 7.44 25.10 16.96
CA SER A 736 7.91 26.48 16.88
C SER A 736 7.33 27.19 15.66
N LYS A 737 6.88 28.43 15.84
CA LYS A 737 6.40 29.28 14.73
C LYS A 737 7.60 29.80 13.95
N SER A 738 7.50 29.82 12.61
CA SER A 738 8.51 30.48 11.77
C SER A 738 8.45 32.00 11.93
N ASP A 739 9.58 32.69 11.71
CA ASP A 739 9.65 34.17 11.70
C ASP A 739 8.83 34.83 10.57
N TYR A 740 8.26 34.03 9.66
CA TYR A 740 7.32 34.47 8.64
C TYR A 740 5.97 34.84 9.27
N SER A 741 5.58 36.12 9.16
CA SER A 741 4.29 36.62 9.62
C SER A 741 3.62 37.44 8.51
N ASP A 742 2.51 36.93 8.00
CA ASP A 742 1.54 37.73 7.24
C ASP A 742 0.36 38.03 8.18
N PRO A 743 0.05 39.31 8.47
CA PRO A 743 -1.03 39.68 9.41
C PRO A 743 -2.43 39.32 8.90
N THR A 744 -2.56 38.82 7.67
CA THR A 744 -3.85 38.41 7.08
C THR A 744 -4.07 36.89 7.09
N ILE A 745 -3.06 36.09 7.45
CA ILE A 745 -3.09 34.62 7.41
C ILE A 745 -2.77 34.06 8.80
N GLY A 746 -3.75 33.35 9.37
CA GLY A 746 -3.57 32.50 10.54
C GLY A 746 -3.18 31.07 10.12
N TYR A 747 -2.65 30.30 11.06
CA TYR A 747 -2.30 28.90 10.86
C TYR A 747 -2.86 28.06 12.00
N GLU A 748 -3.52 26.97 11.66
CA GLU A 748 -3.93 25.92 12.57
C GLU A 748 -2.96 24.75 12.40
N ASN A 749 -2.26 24.40 13.48
CA ASN A 749 -1.39 23.23 13.48
C ASN A 749 -2.21 22.00 13.84
N LYS A 750 -2.07 20.94 13.03
CA LYS A 750 -2.58 19.62 13.39
C LYS A 750 -1.50 18.57 13.19
N ALA A 751 -1.48 17.55 14.02
CA ALA A 751 -0.65 16.38 13.80
C ALA A 751 -1.50 15.12 13.72
N LEU A 752 -1.25 14.29 12.72
CA LEU A 752 -1.87 12.98 12.58
C LEU A 752 -0.87 11.90 13.02
N MET A 753 -1.22 11.14 14.05
CA MET A 753 -0.42 10.06 14.60
C MET A 753 -0.63 8.78 13.80
N ARG A 754 0.44 8.01 13.61
CA ARG A 754 0.42 6.77 12.83
C ARG A 754 0.74 5.53 13.67
N CYS A 755 0.06 4.42 13.33
CA CYS A 755 0.36 3.06 13.78
C CYS A 755 0.32 2.11 12.59
N GLY A 756 1.34 1.28 12.41
CA GLY A 756 1.40 0.35 11.27
C GLY A 756 1.28 1.02 9.90
N GLY A 757 1.65 2.31 9.79
CA GLY A 757 1.49 3.11 8.57
C GLY A 757 0.11 3.77 8.38
N ARG A 758 -0.88 3.51 9.26
CA ARG A 758 -2.22 4.12 9.24
C ARG A 758 -2.34 5.27 10.21
N PHE A 759 -3.10 6.30 9.85
CA PHE A 759 -3.45 7.39 10.76
C PHE A 759 -4.55 6.94 11.74
N VAL A 760 -4.30 7.15 13.02
CA VAL A 760 -5.10 6.57 14.12
C VAL A 760 -5.48 7.58 15.20
N ALA A 761 -4.87 8.76 15.23
CA ALA A 761 -5.26 9.85 16.11
C ALA A 761 -4.87 11.19 15.49
N ASP A 762 -5.54 12.26 15.92
CA ASP A 762 -5.13 13.63 15.66
C ASP A 762 -4.74 14.37 16.96
N VAL A 763 -3.99 15.46 16.78
CA VAL A 763 -3.59 16.40 17.82
C VAL A 763 -3.94 17.79 17.30
N THR A 764 -4.91 18.42 17.95
CA THR A 764 -5.50 19.71 17.54
C THR A 764 -5.31 20.81 18.57
N ASP A 765 -5.19 20.45 19.86
CA ASP A 765 -5.36 21.38 20.97
C ASP A 765 -4.00 21.94 21.45
N PHE A 766 -3.38 22.78 20.61
CA PHE A 766 -2.12 23.46 20.94
C PHE A 766 -2.36 24.66 21.86
N GLU A 767 -1.95 24.54 23.14
CA GLU A 767 -1.85 25.66 24.06
C GLU A 767 -0.46 26.30 23.94
N GLY A 768 -0.40 27.45 23.27
CA GLY A 768 0.87 28.08 22.88
C GLY A 768 1.61 27.25 21.83
N GLN A 769 2.77 26.71 22.18
CA GLN A 769 3.56 25.85 21.28
C GLN A 769 3.38 24.35 21.56
N LYS A 770 2.55 23.95 22.53
CA LYS A 770 2.49 22.56 23.00
C LYS A 770 1.06 22.00 22.97
N ALA A 771 0.91 20.75 22.54
CA ALA A 771 -0.36 20.02 22.62
C ALA A 771 -0.19 18.65 23.30
N LEU A 772 -1.22 18.17 23.98
CA LEU A 772 -1.24 16.84 24.60
C LEU A 772 -1.37 15.74 23.56
N ILE A 773 -0.57 14.68 23.71
CA ILE A 773 -0.63 13.52 22.82
C ILE A 773 -1.59 12.45 23.40
N PRO A 774 -2.54 11.94 22.59
CA PRO A 774 -3.43 10.86 23.02
C PRO A 774 -2.70 9.56 23.41
N SER A 775 -3.32 8.74 24.24
CA SER A 775 -2.79 7.40 24.58
C SER A 775 -3.00 6.42 23.43
N ALA A 776 -1.93 5.77 22.98
CA ALA A 776 -1.99 4.75 21.93
C ALA A 776 -2.73 3.46 22.34
N LEU A 777 -2.80 3.15 23.64
CA LEU A 777 -3.42 1.91 24.17
C LEU A 777 -4.92 2.03 24.46
N GLY A 778 -5.48 3.25 24.44
CA GLY A 778 -6.90 3.46 24.74
C GLY A 778 -7.31 3.20 26.21
N THR A 779 -6.38 2.83 27.09
CA THR A 779 -6.68 2.56 28.51
C THR A 779 -6.61 3.83 29.37
N ASN A 780 -7.43 3.83 30.42
CA ASN A 780 -7.71 4.91 31.37
C ASN A 780 -6.48 5.29 32.23
N SER A 781 -5.48 5.85 31.57
CA SER A 781 -4.54 6.79 32.19
C SER A 781 -5.20 8.16 32.19
N SER A 782 -4.69 9.14 32.94
CA SER A 782 -5.15 10.54 32.97
C SER A 782 -5.06 11.30 31.62
N ARG A 783 -5.02 10.57 30.49
CA ARG A 783 -4.75 11.00 29.12
C ARG A 783 -5.96 10.72 28.24
N ARG A 784 -6.20 11.56 27.23
CA ARG A 784 -7.22 11.35 26.20
C ARG A 784 -6.88 10.06 25.42
N PRO A 785 -7.76 9.05 25.34
CA PRO A 785 -7.48 7.83 24.56
C PRO A 785 -7.48 8.11 23.06
N SER A 786 -6.65 7.38 22.31
CA SER A 786 -6.73 7.34 20.85
C SER A 786 -8.09 6.78 20.42
N LEU A 787 -8.68 7.37 19.38
CA LEU A 787 -9.91 6.86 18.75
C LEU A 787 -9.69 5.47 18.16
N PHE A 788 -8.49 5.20 17.63
CA PHE A 788 -8.10 3.90 17.10
C PHE A 788 -6.85 3.42 17.88
N PRO A 789 -7.00 2.46 18.81
CA PRO A 789 -5.89 1.95 19.61
C PRO A 789 -4.86 1.21 18.74
N CYS A 790 -3.61 1.20 19.19
CA CYS A 790 -2.51 0.51 18.53
C CYS A 790 -2.15 -0.75 19.29
N LEU A 791 -2.18 -1.92 18.62
CA LEU A 791 -1.85 -3.21 19.23
C LEU A 791 -0.42 -3.26 19.79
N GLY A 792 0.51 -2.53 19.19
CA GLY A 792 1.89 -2.39 19.68
C GLY A 792 2.08 -1.41 20.85
N GLY A 793 0.99 -0.82 21.35
CA GLY A 793 0.97 0.10 22.49
C GLY A 793 1.70 1.43 22.31
N SER A 794 2.14 1.75 21.09
CA SER A 794 2.87 2.98 20.79
C SER A 794 2.64 3.44 19.34
N PHE A 795 2.69 4.75 19.11
CA PHE A 795 2.70 5.33 17.76
C PHE A 795 4.06 5.11 17.09
N SER A 796 4.04 4.72 15.81
CA SER A 796 5.25 4.47 15.01
C SER A 796 5.89 5.76 14.47
N SER A 797 5.05 6.72 14.10
CA SER A 797 5.44 8.00 13.51
C SER A 797 4.28 8.98 13.57
N PHE A 798 4.50 10.23 13.19
CA PHE A 798 3.44 11.21 13.05
C PHE A 798 3.72 12.14 11.87
N GLN A 799 2.66 12.76 11.36
CA GLN A 799 2.73 13.76 10.29
C GLN A 799 2.12 15.05 10.79
N VAL A 800 2.93 16.11 10.83
CA VAL A 800 2.45 17.45 11.12
C VAL A 800 1.94 18.06 9.82
N VAL A 801 0.73 18.59 9.85
CA VAL A 801 0.08 19.26 8.73
C VAL A 801 -0.22 20.70 9.15
N ILE A 802 0.19 21.64 8.32
CA ILE A 802 -0.06 23.07 8.54
C ILE A 802 -1.29 23.45 7.73
N ARG A 803 -2.33 23.94 8.41
CA ARG A 803 -3.56 24.40 7.79
C ARG A 803 -3.64 25.93 7.85
N PRO A 804 -3.38 26.67 6.77
CA PRO A 804 -3.57 28.11 6.77
C PRO A 804 -5.08 28.45 6.81
N PHE A 805 -5.43 29.58 7.40
CA PHE A 805 -6.76 30.16 7.33
C PHE A 805 -6.66 31.69 7.26
N TYR A 806 -7.61 32.35 6.61
CA TYR A 806 -7.58 33.81 6.48
C TYR A 806 -8.22 34.47 7.70
N LEU A 807 -7.59 35.53 8.21
CA LEU A 807 -8.11 36.29 9.33
C LEU A 807 -9.18 37.27 8.83
N THR A 808 -10.42 37.10 9.31
CA THR A 808 -11.59 37.92 8.92
C THR A 808 -11.57 39.32 9.54
N ASN A 809 -10.82 39.53 10.63
CA ASN A 809 -10.89 40.75 11.44
C ASN A 809 -9.48 41.32 11.67
N SER A 810 -9.02 42.21 10.79
CA SER A 810 -7.70 42.87 10.95
C SER A 810 -7.78 44.14 11.80
N SER A 811 -8.74 44.27 12.72
CA SER A 811 -8.78 45.38 13.69
C SER A 811 -8.06 45.05 14.99
N ASP A 812 -7.85 43.78 15.32
CA ASP A 812 -7.36 43.35 16.63
C ASP A 812 -6.38 42.18 16.50
N VAL A 813 -5.14 42.43 16.09
CA VAL A 813 -4.05 41.48 16.27
C VAL A 813 -2.82 42.21 16.79
N ASP A 814 -2.64 42.16 18.11
CA ASP A 814 -1.34 42.16 18.80
C ASP A 814 -0.64 40.80 18.62
#